data_AF-I0HID1-F1
#
_entry.id   AF-I0HID1-F1
#
_cell.length_a   1.000
_cell.length_b   1.000
_cell.length_c   1.000
_cell.angle_alpha   90.00
_cell.angle_beta   90.00
_cell.angle_gamma   90.00
#
_symmetry.space_group_name_H-M   'P 1'
#
loop_
_entity.id
_entity.type
_entity.pdbx_description
1 polymer ?
#
loop_
_entity_poly.entity_id
_entity_poly.type
_entity_poly.pdbx_seq_one_letter_code
_entity_poly.pdbx_strand_id
1 'polypeptide(L)'
;MRWSHLSAPPDDESLLSRAVPAAPPLPLALPGATVRTFDTPGFAGMTFYEVRAKSLINRVPGQSRVPFEWTVNPYRGCSHACTYCLAGDTPILLADGSTRPLAEIRPGDAVMGTMGAGPHRRYVPTTVLDHWATSKPAFRVTLSDGTRLVSSGDHRFLTDRGWRHVSPTEAHLPALAVGDLMFGVGRFAEPPKESPDYRTGFLCGLVRGDASGGGTAREGDAWVRADGYLDDIPLTEALRWPEMPTGEWFRGFLAGAFSAVGHTERLAVVFTSDDPVYLGRVAEALSHLGLATRRPVHAGRGRSGAGGSGTSTSGRTSSGISTSGRASSGVSNACRGSAGLAGGGPDRVETERHLEAALRFRHMTGASSAPLDASGVGVRANRRLTVVDIEDLGLTLPLFDISTGTGDFIADGVVSHNCFARNTHTYLDLDSGHDFDTRIVVKVNAGDLIRRELADRRWSGAPIAMGTNVDVYQRAEGRYRLMPEILAALRDHANPFSILTKGTLILRDLDLLRQAAEVTRVALSYSVGFVDERVWRSAEPGTPSPSRRLDAIRRLTDAGFSIGVLMAPILPGLTDTEESIDETVAAIAASGATSVAPLPLHLRPGAREWYASWIAREHPHLLPRYRELFGKGSYSRRAYQDEVTARVRMAARRHGLHRPDTVQARRLTEPSQHDSAQTRPLTEPSQPDSAQARPRRGPEPSPGGGSRADQLTLL
;
A
#
# COMPACT_ATOMS: atom_id res chain seq x y z
N MET A 1 20.84 -7.10 -44.08
CA MET A 1 20.92 -5.64 -43.99
C MET A 1 22.18 -5.28 -43.21
N ARG A 2 23.19 -4.69 -43.86
CA ARG A 2 24.44 -4.23 -43.23
C ARG A 2 24.29 -2.75 -42.87
N TRP A 3 24.40 -2.41 -41.59
CA TRP A 3 24.23 -1.07 -41.03
C TRP A 3 25.55 -0.28 -41.05
N SER A 4 26.19 -0.14 -42.20
CA SER A 4 27.49 0.57 -42.34
C SER A 4 27.43 1.86 -43.17
N HIS A 5 26.23 2.33 -43.53
CA HIS A 5 26.05 3.60 -44.25
C HIS A 5 24.82 4.36 -43.75
N LEU A 6 24.92 5.00 -42.59
CA LEU A 6 24.05 6.11 -42.21
C LEU A 6 24.91 7.17 -41.53
N SER A 7 25.28 8.20 -42.30
CA SER A 7 25.78 9.47 -41.79
C SER A 7 24.61 10.45 -41.85
N ALA A 8 24.35 11.20 -40.79
CA ALA A 8 23.37 12.28 -40.81
C ALA A 8 23.89 13.43 -41.73
N PRO A 9 23.02 14.08 -42.52
CA PRO A 9 23.39 15.29 -43.25
C PRO A 9 23.62 16.45 -42.26
N PRO A 10 24.51 17.42 -42.58
CA PRO A 10 24.69 18.59 -41.74
C PRO A 10 23.53 19.56 -41.94
N ASP A 11 23.06 20.08 -40.80
CA ASP A 11 22.30 21.31 -40.60
C ASP A 11 21.00 21.47 -41.39
N ASP A 12 19.92 20.91 -40.82
CA ASP A 12 18.56 21.41 -41.03
C ASP A 12 18.12 22.17 -39.77
N GLU A 13 18.33 23.50 -39.77
CA GLU A 13 17.92 24.39 -38.67
C GLU A 13 16.38 24.50 -38.51
N SER A 14 15.58 23.77 -39.29
CA SER A 14 14.12 23.82 -39.21
C SER A 14 13.49 22.96 -38.11
N LEU A 15 14.27 22.27 -37.26
CA LEU A 15 13.77 21.48 -36.13
C LEU A 15 13.83 22.19 -34.77
N LEU A 16 14.24 23.46 -34.75
CA LEU A 16 14.23 24.31 -33.55
C LEU A 16 12.81 24.84 -33.23
N SER A 17 11.83 23.96 -32.94
CA SER A 17 10.58 24.44 -32.32
C SER A 17 9.75 23.41 -31.53
N ARG A 18 10.34 22.32 -31.04
CA ARG A 18 9.71 21.52 -29.98
C ARG A 18 10.62 21.50 -28.76
N ALA A 19 10.29 22.33 -27.78
CA ALA A 19 10.91 22.31 -26.47
C ALA A 19 10.81 20.88 -25.89
N VAL A 20 11.96 20.23 -25.73
CA VAL A 20 12.11 19.05 -24.90
C VAL A 20 11.69 19.44 -23.48
N PRO A 21 10.85 18.66 -22.77
CA PRO A 21 10.50 18.98 -21.39
C PRO A 21 11.78 19.06 -20.56
N ALA A 22 11.88 20.08 -19.70
CA ALA A 22 13.02 20.20 -18.79
C ALA A 22 13.23 18.89 -18.01
N ALA A 23 14.48 18.44 -17.90
CA ALA A 23 14.82 17.25 -17.14
C ALA A 23 14.26 17.36 -15.71
N PRO A 24 13.60 16.31 -15.18
CA PRO A 24 13.02 16.37 -13.84
C PRO A 24 14.12 16.61 -12.80
N PRO A 25 13.84 17.39 -11.74
CA PRO A 25 14.81 17.65 -10.68
C PRO A 25 15.27 16.35 -10.01
N LEU A 26 16.52 16.34 -9.57
CA LEU A 26 17.14 15.19 -8.91
C LEU A 26 16.49 14.91 -7.54
N PRO A 27 16.16 13.65 -7.22
CA PRO A 27 15.73 13.26 -5.87
C PRO A 27 16.81 13.58 -4.83
N LEU A 28 16.41 14.13 -3.68
CA LEU A 28 17.32 14.56 -2.62
C LEU A 28 18.11 13.39 -2.02
N ALA A 29 17.51 12.20 -1.90
CA ALA A 29 18.17 10.96 -1.51
C ALA A 29 19.13 10.37 -2.56
N LEU A 30 19.23 10.97 -3.75
CA LEU A 30 20.21 10.62 -4.79
C LEU A 30 21.17 11.78 -5.09
N PRO A 31 21.91 12.29 -4.08
CA PRO A 31 22.80 13.43 -4.27
C PRO A 31 23.91 13.08 -5.27
N GLY A 32 24.09 13.94 -6.28
CA GLY A 32 25.08 13.75 -7.33
C GLY A 32 24.71 12.72 -8.40
N ALA A 33 23.46 12.25 -8.45
CA ALA A 33 23.00 11.43 -9.55
C ALA A 33 22.90 12.23 -10.86
N THR A 34 23.07 11.57 -12.00
CA THR A 34 22.84 12.17 -13.32
C THR A 34 21.50 11.67 -13.86
N VAL A 35 20.60 12.59 -14.24
CA VAL A 35 19.31 12.25 -14.84
C VAL A 35 19.49 11.99 -16.33
N ARG A 36 18.93 10.89 -16.84
CA ARG A 36 18.83 10.63 -18.28
C ARG A 36 17.43 10.23 -18.70
N THR A 37 17.05 10.62 -19.90
CA THR A 37 15.91 10.12 -20.65
C THR A 37 16.40 9.64 -22.02
N PHE A 38 15.68 8.73 -22.66
CA PHE A 38 16.06 8.22 -23.98
C PHE A 38 14.84 8.20 -24.91
N ASP A 39 15.00 8.74 -26.13
CA ASP A 39 13.93 8.85 -27.13
C ASP A 39 13.69 7.55 -27.93
N THR A 40 13.96 6.39 -27.30
CA THR A 40 13.69 5.08 -27.90
C THR A 40 12.28 4.62 -27.54
N PRO A 41 11.47 4.06 -28.47
CA PRO A 41 10.12 3.57 -28.16
C PRO A 41 10.06 2.61 -26.96
N GLY A 42 11.11 1.82 -26.73
CA GLY A 42 11.23 0.92 -25.58
C GLY A 42 11.49 1.58 -24.21
N PHE A 43 11.75 2.88 -24.18
CA PHE A 43 12.03 3.70 -22.97
C PHE A 43 11.18 4.98 -22.91
N ALA A 44 10.18 5.13 -23.77
CA ALA A 44 9.31 6.30 -23.79
C ALA A 44 8.66 6.52 -22.40
N GLY A 45 8.78 7.74 -21.88
CA GLY A 45 8.29 8.10 -20.55
C GLY A 45 9.14 7.60 -19.38
N MET A 46 10.28 6.94 -19.63
CA MET A 46 11.20 6.49 -18.59
C MET A 46 12.32 7.50 -18.32
N THR A 47 12.63 7.67 -17.04
CA THR A 47 13.78 8.43 -16.52
C THR A 47 14.76 7.45 -15.86
N PHE A 48 16.05 7.71 -16.02
CA PHE A 48 17.11 6.92 -15.41
C PHE A 48 17.92 7.81 -14.49
N TYR A 49 18.10 7.38 -13.25
CA TYR A 49 18.94 8.05 -12.27
C TYR A 49 20.26 7.33 -12.15
N GLU A 50 21.29 7.86 -12.79
CA GLU A 50 22.64 7.33 -12.75
C GLU A 50 23.32 7.74 -11.44
N VAL A 51 23.51 6.78 -10.54
CA VAL A 51 24.11 7.00 -9.22
C VAL A 51 25.49 6.39 -9.16
N ARG A 52 26.39 7.04 -8.42
CA ARG A 52 27.65 6.42 -7.99
C ARG A 52 27.44 5.82 -6.60
N ALA A 53 27.22 4.50 -6.55
CA ALA A 53 27.01 3.79 -5.30
C ALA A 53 28.30 3.70 -4.48
N LYS A 54 28.17 3.58 -3.15
CA LYS A 54 29.31 3.35 -2.24
C LYS A 54 29.71 1.88 -2.18
N SER A 55 28.72 0.99 -2.28
CA SER A 55 28.90 -0.46 -2.27
C SER A 55 27.97 -1.17 -3.25
N LEU A 56 28.41 -2.32 -3.77
CA LEU A 56 27.61 -3.15 -4.68
C LEU A 56 27.22 -4.51 -4.08
N ILE A 57 28.12 -5.16 -3.34
CA ILE A 57 27.88 -6.47 -2.70
C ILE A 57 27.10 -6.27 -1.39
N ASN A 58 25.89 -6.82 -1.33
CA ASN A 58 24.99 -6.68 -0.19
C ASN A 58 24.82 -8.01 0.54
N ARG A 59 24.94 -8.00 1.86
CA ARG A 59 24.65 -9.18 2.69
C ARG A 59 23.15 -9.36 2.83
N VAL A 60 22.68 -10.59 2.64
CA VAL A 60 21.29 -10.95 2.90
C VAL A 60 21.07 -11.00 4.42
N PRO A 61 19.99 -10.38 4.95
CA PRO A 61 19.68 -10.45 6.37
C PRO A 61 19.50 -11.91 6.83
N GLY A 62 20.09 -12.27 7.98
CA GLY A 62 20.15 -13.67 8.47
C GLY A 62 18.79 -14.33 8.77
N GLN A 63 17.70 -13.56 8.75
CA GLN A 63 16.32 -14.06 8.90
C GLN A 63 15.69 -14.50 7.56
N SER A 64 16.37 -14.24 6.43
CA SER A 64 15.91 -14.64 5.10
C SER A 64 16.15 -16.14 4.87
N ARG A 65 15.17 -16.84 4.29
CA ARG A 65 15.22 -18.29 4.02
C ARG A 65 15.76 -18.65 2.64
N VAL A 66 16.59 -17.79 2.06
CA VAL A 66 17.19 -18.00 0.73
C VAL A 66 18.54 -18.73 0.84
N PRO A 67 18.94 -19.54 -0.14
CA PRO A 67 20.12 -20.40 -0.05
C PRO A 67 21.45 -19.67 -0.31
N PHE A 68 21.47 -18.34 -0.27
CA PHE A 68 22.64 -17.51 -0.56
C PHE A 68 22.76 -16.37 0.45
N GLU A 69 24.00 -15.96 0.73
CA GLU A 69 24.31 -14.96 1.75
C GLU A 69 24.59 -13.57 1.18
N TRP A 70 24.90 -13.47 -0.12
CA TRP A 70 25.36 -12.24 -0.77
C TRP A 70 24.64 -12.00 -2.09
N THR A 71 24.37 -10.72 -2.38
CA THR A 71 23.68 -10.32 -3.61
C THR A 71 24.29 -9.08 -4.25
N VAL A 72 24.18 -9.01 -5.58
CA VAL A 72 24.52 -7.83 -6.36
C VAL A 72 23.30 -7.39 -7.15
N ASN A 73 22.95 -6.10 -7.02
CA ASN A 73 21.84 -5.47 -7.73
C ASN A 73 22.32 -4.15 -8.34
N PRO A 74 22.54 -4.08 -9.68
CA PRO A 74 22.97 -2.87 -10.37
C PRO A 74 21.82 -1.87 -10.61
N TYR A 75 20.56 -2.32 -10.52
CA TYR A 75 19.36 -1.52 -10.75
C TYR A 75 18.46 -1.46 -9.50
N ARG A 76 17.68 -0.39 -9.36
CA ARG A 76 16.44 -0.33 -8.54
C ARG A 76 15.29 0.24 -9.37
N GLY A 77 14.08 -0.24 -9.15
CA GLY A 77 12.92 0.02 -10.03
C GLY A 77 12.75 -1.05 -11.09
N CYS A 78 11.53 -1.18 -11.60
CA CYS A 78 11.15 -2.26 -12.51
C CYS A 78 10.31 -1.70 -13.65
N SER A 79 10.87 -1.72 -14.85
CA SER A 79 10.21 -1.27 -16.09
C SER A 79 9.05 -2.17 -16.56
N HIS A 80 8.33 -2.84 -15.66
CA HIS A 80 7.27 -3.80 -15.99
C HIS A 80 5.82 -3.34 -15.58
N ALA A 81 5.62 -2.28 -14.75
CA ALA A 81 4.48 -1.30 -14.55
C ALA A 81 2.97 -1.63 -14.22
N CYS A 82 2.34 -1.06 -13.14
CA CYS A 82 0.86 -1.15 -12.83
C CYS A 82 0.19 -0.16 -11.78
N THR A 83 -0.81 0.71 -12.09
CA THR A 83 -1.23 1.90 -11.23
C THR A 83 -2.77 2.13 -11.03
N TYR A 84 -3.28 2.74 -9.92
CA TYR A 84 -4.72 3.10 -9.62
C TYR A 84 -4.88 4.61 -9.27
N CYS A 85 -5.88 5.41 -9.72
CA CYS A 85 -5.90 6.91 -9.51
C CYS A 85 -7.31 7.58 -9.31
N LEU A 86 -7.38 8.77 -8.70
CA LEU A 86 -8.57 9.62 -8.40
C LEU A 86 -8.39 11.10 -8.82
N ALA A 87 -9.44 11.92 -8.93
CA ALA A 87 -9.29 13.35 -9.24
C ALA A 87 -8.69 14.16 -8.08
N GLY A 88 -7.96 15.23 -8.40
CA GLY A 88 -7.18 15.99 -7.42
C GLY A 88 -8.01 16.78 -6.40
N ASP A 89 -9.23 17.17 -6.75
CA ASP A 89 -10.18 17.85 -5.88
C ASP A 89 -10.90 16.90 -4.89
N THR A 90 -10.70 15.58 -5.04
CA THR A 90 -11.29 14.58 -4.15
C THR A 90 -10.87 14.82 -2.70
N PRO A 91 -11.81 15.09 -1.77
CA PRO A 91 -11.46 15.35 -0.37
C PRO A 91 -11.03 14.06 0.34
N ILE A 92 -9.87 14.09 0.99
CA ILE A 92 -9.30 12.99 1.76
C ILE A 92 -9.51 13.24 3.25
N LEU A 93 -9.96 12.22 3.99
CA LEU A 93 -10.14 12.32 5.44
C LEU A 93 -8.80 12.31 6.16
N LEU A 94 -8.49 13.39 6.88
CA LEU A 94 -7.32 13.49 7.72
C LEU A 94 -7.54 12.79 9.07
N ALA A 95 -6.45 12.46 9.75
CA ALA A 95 -6.49 11.74 11.03
C ALA A 95 -7.19 12.53 12.15
N ASP A 96 -7.29 13.85 12.03
CA ASP A 96 -7.98 14.73 12.97
C ASP A 96 -9.48 14.92 12.65
N GLY A 97 -9.98 14.27 11.60
CA GLY A 97 -11.36 14.36 11.13
C GLY A 97 -11.65 15.54 10.21
N SER A 98 -10.66 16.39 9.89
CA SER A 98 -10.78 17.38 8.81
C SER A 98 -10.60 16.72 7.43
N THR A 99 -10.79 17.49 6.37
CA THR A 99 -10.61 17.02 4.99
C THR A 99 -9.69 17.94 4.22
N ARG A 100 -8.96 17.39 3.25
CA ARG A 100 -8.11 18.15 2.34
C ARG A 100 -8.17 17.54 0.94
N PRO A 101 -8.19 18.35 -0.14
CA PRO A 101 -8.14 17.83 -1.51
C PRO A 101 -6.93 16.90 -1.73
N LEU A 102 -7.10 15.81 -2.48
CA LEU A 102 -6.05 14.83 -2.75
C LEU A 102 -4.80 15.48 -3.36
N ALA A 103 -4.96 16.42 -4.28
CA ALA A 103 -3.86 17.16 -4.90
C ALA A 103 -3.06 18.02 -3.90
N GLU A 104 -3.62 18.31 -2.72
CA GLU A 104 -2.99 19.06 -1.64
C GLU A 104 -2.40 18.16 -0.54
N ILE A 105 -2.65 16.85 -0.58
CA ILE A 105 -2.05 15.88 0.34
C ILE A 105 -0.55 15.76 0.06
N ARG A 106 0.25 15.65 1.12
CA ARG A 106 1.71 15.52 1.04
C ARG A 106 2.19 14.29 1.80
N PRO A 107 3.32 13.67 1.37
CA PRO A 107 4.00 12.68 2.18
C PRO A 107 4.27 13.19 3.59
N GLY A 108 4.03 12.35 4.60
CA GLY A 108 4.08 12.72 6.02
C GLY A 108 2.74 13.16 6.62
N ASP A 109 1.75 13.56 5.80
CA ASP A 109 0.40 13.86 6.31
C ASP A 109 -0.21 12.62 6.99
N ALA A 110 -0.94 12.86 8.08
CA ALA A 110 -1.71 11.82 8.75
C ALA A 110 -3.13 11.78 8.18
N VAL A 111 -3.46 10.69 7.49
CA VAL A 111 -4.78 10.43 6.89
C VAL A 111 -5.46 9.25 7.55
N MET A 112 -6.76 9.09 7.29
CA MET A 112 -7.48 7.90 7.72
C MET A 112 -7.39 6.81 6.66
N GLY A 113 -6.90 5.66 7.09
CA GLY A 113 -7.04 4.38 6.39
C GLY A 113 -7.89 3.43 7.21
N THR A 114 -7.81 2.15 6.88
CA THR A 114 -8.59 1.13 7.55
C THR A 114 -7.77 -0.13 7.79
N MET A 115 -8.10 -0.86 8.86
CA MET A 115 -7.41 -2.09 9.24
C MET A 115 -8.43 -3.18 9.58
N GLY A 116 -8.12 -4.42 9.21
CA GLY A 116 -9.00 -5.58 9.39
C GLY A 116 -9.73 -5.98 8.11
N ALA A 117 -10.72 -6.87 8.23
CA ALA A 117 -11.46 -7.42 7.09
C ALA A 117 -12.94 -7.63 7.42
N GLY A 118 -13.78 -7.51 6.41
CA GLY A 118 -15.24 -7.70 6.54
C GLY A 118 -15.86 -6.77 7.58
N PRO A 119 -16.77 -7.26 8.44
CA PRO A 119 -17.47 -6.44 9.44
C PRO A 119 -16.57 -5.98 10.60
N HIS A 120 -15.34 -6.49 10.69
CA HIS A 120 -14.37 -6.13 11.74
C HIS A 120 -13.36 -5.08 11.28
N ARG A 121 -13.55 -4.51 10.08
CA ARG A 121 -12.73 -3.40 9.59
C ARG A 121 -13.01 -2.15 10.44
N ARG A 122 -11.94 -1.47 10.84
CA ARG A 122 -12.01 -0.23 11.61
C ARG A 122 -11.13 0.85 10.98
N TYR A 123 -11.53 2.10 11.17
CA TYR A 123 -10.71 3.24 10.80
C TYR A 123 -9.45 3.29 11.67
N VAL A 124 -8.32 3.62 11.07
CA VAL A 124 -7.04 3.83 11.78
C VAL A 124 -6.27 5.00 11.13
N PRO A 125 -5.60 5.85 11.92
CA PRO A 125 -4.64 6.80 11.37
C PRO A 125 -3.52 6.06 10.64
N THR A 126 -3.11 6.62 9.52
CA THR A 126 -1.99 6.12 8.73
C THR A 126 -1.24 7.30 8.12
N THR A 127 0.05 7.12 7.88
CA THR A 127 0.89 8.15 7.27
C THR A 127 0.83 8.00 5.76
N VAL A 128 0.67 9.12 5.07
CA VAL A 128 0.89 9.20 3.63
C VAL A 128 2.37 8.99 3.38
N LEU A 129 2.69 7.92 2.68
CA LEU A 129 4.05 7.56 2.32
C LEU A 129 4.50 8.29 1.06
N ASP A 130 3.54 8.63 0.20
CA ASP A 130 3.83 9.06 -1.17
C ASP A 130 2.59 9.67 -1.85
N HIS A 131 2.80 10.53 -2.85
CA HIS A 131 1.74 11.22 -3.60
C HIS A 131 2.20 11.53 -5.03
N TRP A 132 1.43 11.12 -6.03
CA TRP A 132 1.78 11.34 -7.45
C TRP A 132 0.55 11.58 -8.31
N ALA A 133 0.78 11.99 -9.55
CA ALA A 133 -0.27 12.17 -10.57
C ALA A 133 0.03 11.36 -11.84
N THR A 134 -1.02 10.92 -12.54
CA THR A 134 -0.96 10.20 -13.80
C THR A 134 -2.16 10.62 -14.66
N SER A 135 -1.94 10.90 -15.94
CA SER A 135 -3.03 11.24 -16.86
C SER A 135 -3.68 9.97 -17.42
N LYS A 136 -4.99 9.79 -17.20
CA LYS A 136 -5.75 8.60 -17.62
C LYS A 136 -7.19 8.95 -18.03
N PRO A 137 -7.86 8.08 -18.83
CA PRO A 137 -9.31 8.15 -19.02
C PRO A 137 -10.03 8.20 -17.67
N ALA A 138 -10.90 9.19 -17.51
CA ALA A 138 -11.58 9.48 -16.27
C ALA A 138 -13.03 8.99 -16.30
N PHE A 139 -13.45 8.37 -15.20
CA PHE A 139 -14.79 7.86 -14.97
C PHE A 139 -15.38 8.56 -13.75
N ARG A 140 -16.67 8.90 -13.80
CA ARG A 140 -17.41 9.43 -12.68
C ARG A 140 -18.29 8.35 -12.06
N VAL A 141 -18.11 8.11 -10.78
CA VAL A 141 -18.97 7.25 -9.96
C VAL A 141 -19.88 8.13 -9.12
N THR A 142 -21.20 7.94 -9.25
CA THR A 142 -22.19 8.65 -8.44
C THR A 142 -22.84 7.70 -7.44
N LEU A 143 -22.96 8.13 -6.19
CA LEU A 143 -23.65 7.38 -5.13
C LEU A 143 -25.01 8.00 -4.78
N SER A 144 -25.88 7.22 -4.14
CA SER A 144 -27.25 7.61 -3.79
C SER A 144 -27.36 8.77 -2.79
N ASP A 145 -26.32 9.07 -2.03
CA ASP A 145 -26.24 10.25 -1.15
C ASP A 145 -25.77 11.52 -1.88
N GLY A 146 -25.50 11.41 -3.18
CA GLY A 146 -25.01 12.50 -4.02
C GLY A 146 -23.48 12.64 -4.06
N THR A 147 -22.72 11.73 -3.46
CA THR A 147 -21.25 11.64 -3.64
C THR A 147 -20.91 11.46 -5.12
N ARG A 148 -19.90 12.19 -5.62
CA ARG A 148 -19.41 12.07 -7.00
C ARG A 148 -17.89 11.97 -7.00
N LEU A 149 -17.38 10.78 -7.32
CA LEU A 149 -15.95 10.50 -7.38
C LEU A 149 -15.51 10.42 -8.83
N VAL A 150 -14.45 11.14 -9.19
CA VAL A 150 -13.81 10.98 -10.50
C VAL A 150 -12.55 10.15 -10.31
N SER A 151 -12.39 9.09 -11.11
CA SER A 151 -11.29 8.12 -10.97
C SER A 151 -10.85 7.54 -12.30
N SER A 152 -9.75 6.79 -12.30
CA SER A 152 -9.40 5.95 -13.45
C SER A 152 -10.27 4.68 -13.46
N GLY A 153 -10.41 4.05 -14.63
CA GLY A 153 -11.23 2.83 -14.78
C GLY A 153 -10.69 1.63 -13.99
N ASP A 154 -9.37 1.58 -13.80
CA ASP A 154 -8.69 0.57 -12.97
C ASP A 154 -8.79 0.86 -11.46
N HIS A 155 -9.25 2.04 -11.03
CA HIS A 155 -9.36 2.40 -9.62
C HIS A 155 -10.36 1.49 -8.89
N ARG A 156 -10.10 1.20 -7.60
CA ARG A 156 -10.91 0.29 -6.81
C ARG A 156 -11.47 0.91 -5.54
N PHE A 157 -12.77 0.70 -5.34
CA PHE A 157 -13.48 1.02 -4.11
C PHE A 157 -13.89 -0.24 -3.36
N LEU A 158 -13.94 -0.17 -2.04
CA LEU A 158 -14.40 -1.27 -1.20
C LEU A 158 -15.94 -1.27 -1.13
N THR A 159 -16.57 -2.35 -1.58
CA THR A 159 -18.03 -2.55 -1.51
C THR A 159 -18.42 -3.70 -0.59
N ASP A 160 -19.72 -3.86 -0.34
CA ASP A 160 -20.35 -5.04 0.30
C ASP A 160 -19.98 -6.36 -0.38
N ARG A 161 -19.52 -6.30 -1.64
CA ARG A 161 -19.07 -7.44 -2.44
C ARG A 161 -17.54 -7.50 -2.59
N GLY A 162 -16.80 -6.74 -1.80
CA GLY A 162 -15.34 -6.64 -1.82
C GLY A 162 -14.83 -5.50 -2.71
N TRP A 163 -13.56 -5.52 -3.06
CA TRP A 163 -12.96 -4.50 -3.92
C TRP A 163 -13.47 -4.61 -5.36
N ARG A 164 -13.97 -3.50 -5.92
CA ARG A 164 -14.58 -3.42 -7.26
C ARG A 164 -13.88 -2.33 -8.07
N HIS A 165 -13.55 -2.60 -9.33
CA HIS A 165 -12.91 -1.64 -10.24
C HIS A 165 -13.97 -0.77 -10.91
N VAL A 166 -13.74 0.53 -11.07
CA VAL A 166 -14.76 1.46 -11.60
C VAL A 166 -15.23 1.10 -13.00
N SER A 167 -14.30 0.97 -13.93
CA SER A 167 -14.58 0.57 -15.31
C SER A 167 -13.40 -0.24 -15.82
N PRO A 168 -13.34 -1.52 -15.45
CA PRO A 168 -12.23 -2.37 -15.83
C PRO A 168 -12.14 -2.53 -17.35
N THR A 169 -10.94 -2.35 -17.91
CA THR A 169 -10.68 -2.63 -19.34
C THR A 169 -10.84 -4.10 -19.72
N GLU A 170 -10.79 -5.00 -18.73
CA GLU A 170 -10.91 -6.43 -18.93
C GLU A 170 -12.27 -6.91 -18.36
N ALA A 171 -13.14 -7.48 -19.19
CA ALA A 171 -14.55 -7.71 -18.81
C ALA A 171 -14.79 -8.71 -17.64
N HIS A 172 -13.79 -9.50 -17.26
CA HIS A 172 -13.88 -10.53 -16.21
C HIS A 172 -13.68 -10.00 -14.78
N LEU A 173 -13.26 -8.74 -14.68
CA LEU A 173 -13.00 -8.05 -13.45
C LEU A 173 -14.25 -7.85 -12.63
N PRO A 174 -14.16 -7.76 -11.29
CA PRO A 174 -15.28 -7.31 -10.48
C PRO A 174 -15.42 -5.81 -10.77
N ALA A 175 -16.15 -5.49 -11.82
CA ALA A 175 -16.58 -4.15 -12.13
C ALA A 175 -17.49 -3.69 -11.00
N LEU A 176 -17.35 -2.42 -10.67
CA LEU A 176 -18.31 -1.68 -9.89
C LEU A 176 -19.61 -1.67 -10.70
N ALA A 177 -20.72 -1.98 -10.05
CA ALA A 177 -22.02 -2.00 -10.69
C ALA A 177 -22.97 -1.05 -9.98
N VAL A 178 -23.91 -0.49 -10.74
CA VAL A 178 -25.08 0.17 -10.17
C VAL A 178 -25.77 -0.80 -9.21
N GLY A 179 -26.02 -0.34 -7.98
CA GLY A 179 -26.57 -1.13 -6.89
C GLY A 179 -25.53 -1.64 -5.88
N ASP A 180 -24.23 -1.59 -6.16
CA ASP A 180 -23.19 -1.96 -5.18
C ASP A 180 -23.17 -0.99 -3.99
N LEU A 181 -22.96 -1.50 -2.77
CA LEU A 181 -22.94 -0.68 -1.55
C LEU A 181 -21.50 -0.40 -1.13
N MET A 182 -21.08 0.86 -1.12
CA MET A 182 -19.72 1.22 -0.68
C MET A 182 -19.56 1.24 0.84
N PHE A 183 -18.35 0.92 1.28
CA PHE A 183 -17.91 1.11 2.67
C PHE A 183 -17.40 2.53 2.86
N GLY A 184 -17.82 3.15 3.96
CA GLY A 184 -17.45 4.53 4.22
C GLY A 184 -18.31 5.22 5.26
N VAL A 185 -18.09 6.52 5.40
CA VAL A 185 -18.93 7.46 6.16
C VAL A 185 -19.87 8.27 5.26
N GLY A 186 -19.63 8.25 3.93
CA GLY A 186 -20.41 9.02 2.96
C GLY A 186 -19.93 10.45 2.76
N ARG A 187 -20.58 11.16 1.82
CA ARG A 187 -20.13 12.45 1.31
C ARG A 187 -19.70 13.39 2.43
N PHE A 188 -18.49 13.95 2.32
CA PHE A 188 -18.07 15.00 3.24
C PHE A 188 -18.86 16.27 3.00
N ALA A 189 -19.24 16.97 4.08
CA ALA A 189 -20.04 18.17 3.93
C ALA A 189 -19.18 19.33 3.42
N GLU A 190 -19.77 20.23 2.65
CA GLU A 190 -19.08 21.44 2.23
C GLU A 190 -18.73 22.32 3.44
N PRO A 191 -17.48 22.82 3.50
CA PRO A 191 -17.07 23.77 4.52
C PRO A 191 -17.87 25.08 4.42
N PRO A 192 -18.04 25.82 5.54
CA PRO A 192 -18.75 27.09 5.53
C PRO A 192 -18.02 28.12 4.68
N LYS A 193 -18.77 29.06 4.08
CA LYS A 193 -18.22 30.11 3.20
C LYS A 193 -17.69 31.32 3.96
N GLU A 194 -17.75 31.30 5.29
CA GLU A 194 -17.46 32.43 6.20
C GLU A 194 -18.10 33.76 5.76
N SER A 195 -19.31 33.69 5.20
CA SER A 195 -20.09 34.85 4.76
C SER A 195 -20.51 35.74 5.94
N PRO A 196 -20.95 36.99 5.69
CA PRO A 196 -21.51 37.85 6.75
C PRO A 196 -22.61 37.16 7.58
N ASP A 197 -23.47 36.36 6.93
CA ASP A 197 -24.48 35.53 7.59
C ASP A 197 -23.87 34.49 8.54
N TYR A 198 -22.82 33.78 8.09
CA TYR A 198 -22.10 32.85 8.96
C TYR A 198 -21.47 33.58 10.16
N ARG A 199 -20.83 34.74 9.92
CA ARG A 199 -20.17 35.52 10.97
C ARG A 199 -21.17 36.05 12.01
N THR A 200 -22.30 36.61 11.56
CA THR A 200 -23.40 37.04 12.45
C THR A 200 -23.96 35.86 13.25
N GLY A 201 -24.18 34.71 12.60
CA GLY A 201 -24.58 33.48 13.27
C GLY A 201 -23.58 33.07 14.36
N PHE A 202 -22.29 33.03 14.01
CA PHE A 202 -21.19 32.66 14.91
C PHE A 202 -21.18 33.52 16.17
N LEU A 203 -21.23 34.84 16.01
CA LEU A 203 -21.31 35.78 17.12
C LEU A 203 -22.57 35.55 17.97
N CYS A 204 -23.73 35.33 17.34
CA CYS A 204 -24.99 35.06 18.03
C CYS A 204 -24.90 33.81 18.93
N GLY A 205 -24.33 32.72 18.39
CA GLY A 205 -24.14 31.47 19.10
C GLY A 205 -23.14 31.59 20.24
N LEU A 206 -21.99 32.21 19.98
CA LEU A 206 -20.93 32.34 20.97
C LEU A 206 -21.38 33.20 22.16
N VAL A 207 -21.92 34.40 21.92
CA VAL A 207 -22.25 35.34 23.00
C VAL A 207 -23.43 34.86 23.84
N ARG A 208 -24.45 34.24 23.22
CA ARG A 208 -25.60 33.70 23.97
C ARG A 208 -25.28 32.41 24.71
N GLY A 209 -24.39 31.58 24.16
CA GLY A 209 -23.85 30.41 24.85
C GLY A 209 -23.04 30.81 26.09
N ASP A 210 -22.16 31.81 25.96
CA ASP A 210 -21.35 32.37 27.06
C ASP A 210 -22.22 32.94 28.18
N ALA A 211 -23.28 33.69 27.84
CA ALA A 211 -24.22 34.24 28.81
C ALA A 211 -24.96 33.16 29.64
N SER A 212 -24.99 31.93 29.16
CA SER A 212 -25.64 30.78 29.80
C SER A 212 -24.65 29.84 30.50
N GLY A 213 -23.34 29.99 30.25
CA GLY A 213 -22.28 29.17 30.82
C GLY A 213 -21.62 29.87 32.01
N GLY A 214 -21.40 29.15 33.10
CA GLY A 214 -20.76 29.69 34.30
C GLY A 214 -19.29 30.11 34.05
N GLY A 215 -19.08 31.32 33.56
CA GLY A 215 -17.84 32.10 33.70
C GLY A 215 -16.55 31.43 33.25
N THR A 216 -16.51 30.79 32.08
CA THR A 216 -15.23 30.40 31.45
C THR A 216 -14.51 31.65 30.92
N ALA A 217 -13.18 31.69 31.08
CA ALA A 217 -12.36 32.82 30.62
C ALA A 217 -12.57 33.09 29.12
N ARG A 218 -12.66 34.38 28.74
CA ARG A 218 -12.73 34.85 27.34
C ARG A 218 -11.37 34.75 26.65
N GLU A 219 -10.79 33.56 26.64
CA GLU A 219 -9.48 33.29 26.04
C GLU A 219 -9.61 32.07 25.13
N GLY A 220 -9.16 32.19 23.87
CA GLY A 220 -9.17 31.12 22.88
C GLY A 220 -9.53 31.55 21.46
N ASP A 221 -9.24 30.69 20.48
CA ASP A 221 -9.40 30.96 19.04
C ASP A 221 -10.81 31.44 18.64
N ALA A 222 -11.84 30.99 19.35
CA ALA A 222 -13.22 31.42 19.09
C ALA A 222 -13.47 32.90 19.42
N TRP A 223 -12.87 33.43 20.48
CA TRP A 223 -12.97 34.84 20.85
C TRP A 223 -12.11 35.73 19.96
N VAL A 224 -10.96 35.22 19.48
CA VAL A 224 -10.15 35.90 18.46
C VAL A 224 -10.93 36.04 17.14
N ARG A 225 -11.62 34.98 16.71
CA ARG A 225 -12.52 35.04 15.54
C ARG A 225 -13.67 36.00 15.75
N ALA A 226 -14.25 36.03 16.96
CA ALA A 226 -15.35 36.93 17.28
C ALA A 226 -14.94 38.41 17.20
N ASP A 227 -13.75 38.75 17.71
CA ASP A 227 -13.19 40.11 17.64
C ASP A 227 -13.08 40.58 16.18
N GLY A 228 -12.45 39.76 15.32
CA GLY A 228 -12.33 40.07 13.90
C GLY A 228 -13.65 40.10 13.13
N TYR A 229 -14.71 39.45 13.61
CA TYR A 229 -16.04 39.57 12.99
C TYR A 229 -16.79 40.83 13.44
N LEU A 230 -16.52 41.34 14.65
CA LEU A 230 -17.13 42.56 15.18
C LEU A 230 -16.56 43.85 14.56
N ASP A 231 -15.41 43.77 13.90
CA ASP A 231 -14.86 44.88 13.09
C ASP A 231 -15.82 45.31 11.97
N ASP A 232 -16.54 44.34 11.37
CA ASP A 232 -17.42 44.56 10.23
C ASP A 232 -18.93 44.52 10.59
N ILE A 233 -19.29 43.97 11.75
CA ILE A 233 -20.68 43.65 12.13
C ILE A 233 -21.01 44.23 13.51
N PRO A 234 -21.97 45.18 13.63
CA PRO A 234 -22.38 45.71 14.92
C PRO A 234 -22.92 44.62 15.86
N LEU A 235 -22.54 44.67 17.13
CA LEU A 235 -22.96 43.69 18.15
C LEU A 235 -24.50 43.57 18.26
N THR A 236 -25.24 44.68 18.07
CA THR A 236 -26.71 44.69 18.09
C THR A 236 -27.32 43.87 16.96
N GLU A 237 -26.67 43.85 15.79
CA GLU A 237 -27.07 43.04 14.64
C GLU A 237 -26.68 41.57 14.85
N ALA A 238 -25.47 41.33 15.34
CA ALA A 238 -24.96 39.99 15.64
C ALA A 238 -25.79 39.21 16.67
N LEU A 239 -26.46 39.89 17.61
CA LEU A 239 -27.25 39.25 18.67
C LEU A 239 -28.71 38.97 18.29
N ARG A 240 -29.15 39.40 17.10
CA ARG A 240 -30.53 39.24 16.63
C ARG A 240 -30.78 37.81 16.14
N TRP A 241 -31.93 37.25 16.52
CA TRP A 241 -32.48 36.07 15.83
C TRP A 241 -33.16 36.53 14.54
N PRO A 242 -32.63 36.19 13.34
CA PRO A 242 -33.29 36.56 12.11
C PRO A 242 -34.63 35.83 11.97
N GLU A 243 -35.61 36.49 11.36
CA GLU A 243 -36.94 35.90 11.13
C GLU A 243 -36.88 34.73 10.12
N MET A 244 -35.98 34.83 9.13
CA MET A 244 -35.67 33.78 8.17
C MET A 244 -34.15 33.57 8.12
N PRO A 245 -33.59 32.72 9.01
CA PRO A 245 -32.16 32.45 9.01
C PRO A 245 -31.73 31.67 7.76
N THR A 246 -30.56 32.00 7.21
CA THR A 246 -29.97 31.27 6.09
C THR A 246 -29.21 30.03 6.57
N GLY A 247 -28.91 29.11 5.66
CA GLY A 247 -28.10 27.92 5.98
C GLY A 247 -26.70 28.27 6.49
N GLU A 248 -26.08 29.35 5.97
CA GLU A 248 -24.80 29.85 6.46
C GLU A 248 -24.92 30.44 7.87
N TRP A 249 -25.99 31.18 8.14
CA TRP A 249 -26.26 31.67 9.49
C TRP A 249 -26.41 30.53 10.49
N PHE A 250 -27.14 29.45 10.15
CA PHE A 250 -27.26 28.27 11.02
C PHE A 250 -25.92 27.57 11.28
N ARG A 251 -25.05 27.46 10.26
CA ARG A 251 -23.70 26.89 10.40
C ARG A 251 -22.85 27.72 11.34
N GLY A 252 -22.87 29.03 11.17
CA GLY A 252 -22.19 29.98 12.05
C GLY A 252 -22.70 29.88 13.48
N PHE A 253 -24.02 29.94 13.65
CA PHE A 253 -24.68 29.82 14.95
C PHE A 253 -24.25 28.58 15.72
N LEU A 254 -24.24 27.41 15.06
CA LEU A 254 -23.79 26.17 15.68
C LEU A 254 -22.29 26.16 15.98
N ALA A 255 -21.45 26.79 15.15
CA ALA A 255 -20.01 26.90 15.41
C ALA A 255 -19.71 27.75 16.65
N GLY A 256 -20.37 28.91 16.76
CA GLY A 256 -20.27 29.76 17.94
C GLY A 256 -20.84 29.09 19.19
N ALA A 257 -22.01 28.46 19.06
CA ALA A 257 -22.64 27.70 20.14
C ALA A 257 -21.76 26.55 20.64
N PHE A 258 -21.10 25.86 19.71
CA PHE A 258 -20.22 24.76 20.06
C PHE A 258 -18.96 25.24 20.78
N SER A 259 -18.44 26.40 20.39
CA SER A 259 -17.29 27.01 21.05
C SER A 259 -17.60 27.47 22.48
N ALA A 260 -18.83 27.91 22.74
CA ALA A 260 -19.25 28.37 24.07
C ALA A 260 -19.66 27.23 25.01
N VAL A 261 -20.50 26.30 24.52
CA VAL A 261 -21.16 25.30 25.36
C VAL A 261 -21.15 23.88 24.78
N GLY A 262 -20.40 23.67 23.71
CA GLY A 262 -20.33 22.41 22.98
C GLY A 262 -19.10 21.59 23.32
N HIS A 263 -19.25 20.27 23.25
CA HIS A 263 -18.12 19.34 23.26
C HIS A 263 -18.48 18.06 22.50
N THR A 264 -17.47 17.23 22.20
CA THR A 264 -17.70 15.91 21.60
C THR A 264 -17.58 14.82 22.67
N GLU A 265 -18.61 13.99 22.82
CA GLU A 265 -18.63 12.86 23.77
C GLU A 265 -19.04 11.58 23.05
N ARG A 266 -18.10 10.62 22.91
CA ARG A 266 -18.35 9.32 22.23
C ARG A 266 -19.03 9.49 20.86
N LEU A 267 -18.46 10.36 20.01
CA LEU A 267 -18.96 10.74 18.68
C LEU A 267 -20.29 11.52 18.66
N ALA A 268 -20.92 11.83 19.79
CA ALA A 268 -22.00 12.83 19.81
C ALA A 268 -21.43 14.24 19.97
N VAL A 269 -22.00 15.18 19.22
CA VAL A 269 -21.85 16.62 19.47
C VAL A 269 -22.89 16.99 20.51
N VAL A 270 -22.44 17.48 21.67
CA VAL A 270 -23.26 17.73 22.85
C VAL A 270 -23.23 19.21 23.17
N PHE A 271 -24.40 19.80 23.43
CA PHE A 271 -24.58 21.16 23.90
C PHE A 271 -25.30 21.13 25.25
N THR A 272 -24.80 21.90 26.21
CA THR A 272 -25.39 22.01 27.56
C THR A 272 -25.61 23.46 27.94
N SER A 273 -26.81 23.83 28.36
CA SER A 273 -27.11 25.20 28.77
C SER A 273 -28.33 25.23 29.69
N ASP A 274 -28.36 26.19 30.60
CA ASP A 274 -29.51 26.47 31.47
C ASP A 274 -30.60 27.31 30.77
N ASP A 275 -30.33 27.81 29.55
CA ASP A 275 -31.31 28.52 28.72
C ASP A 275 -32.05 27.54 27.78
N PRO A 276 -33.33 27.19 28.08
CA PRO A 276 -34.09 26.26 27.28
C PRO A 276 -34.49 26.82 25.90
N VAL A 277 -34.56 28.15 25.76
CA VAL A 277 -34.85 28.82 24.48
C VAL A 277 -33.63 28.69 23.56
N TYR A 278 -32.44 28.94 24.11
CA TYR A 278 -31.18 28.78 23.38
C TYR A 278 -30.96 27.32 22.93
N LEU A 279 -31.15 26.33 23.82
CA LEU A 279 -31.09 24.91 23.42
C LEU A 279 -32.19 24.51 22.44
N GLY A 280 -33.36 25.17 22.49
CA GLY A 280 -34.40 25.06 21.48
C GLY A 280 -33.88 25.45 20.09
N ARG A 281 -33.18 26.60 20.00
CA ARG A 281 -32.58 27.09 18.76
C ARG A 281 -31.42 26.22 18.27
N VAL A 282 -30.60 25.68 19.17
CA VAL A 282 -29.56 24.71 18.81
C VAL A 282 -30.19 23.46 18.18
N ALA A 283 -31.25 22.92 18.77
CA ALA A 283 -31.96 21.76 18.22
C ALA A 283 -32.61 22.06 16.86
N GLU A 284 -33.18 23.25 16.69
CA GLU A 284 -33.74 23.72 15.42
C GLU A 284 -32.67 23.84 14.33
N ALA A 285 -31.52 24.47 14.65
CA ALA A 285 -30.41 24.63 13.72
C ALA A 285 -29.81 23.29 13.30
N LEU A 286 -29.60 22.36 14.25
CA LEU A 286 -29.15 21.00 13.95
C LEU A 286 -30.14 20.29 13.01
N SER A 287 -31.44 20.39 13.31
CA SER A 287 -32.50 19.79 12.48
C SER A 287 -32.54 20.40 11.07
N HIS A 288 -32.37 21.72 10.96
CA HIS A 288 -32.33 22.43 9.67
C HIS A 288 -31.16 21.96 8.79
N LEU A 289 -30.01 21.66 9.39
CA LEU A 289 -28.83 21.12 8.68
C LEU A 289 -28.88 19.59 8.47
N GLY A 290 -29.98 18.95 8.88
CA GLY A 290 -30.20 17.51 8.71
C GLY A 290 -29.50 16.64 9.75
N LEU A 291 -29.12 17.19 10.91
CA LEU A 291 -28.54 16.46 12.04
C LEU A 291 -29.65 16.11 13.04
N ALA A 292 -29.98 14.82 13.15
CA ALA A 292 -30.97 14.35 14.10
C ALA A 292 -30.50 14.57 15.55
N THR A 293 -31.40 15.09 16.39
CA THR A 293 -31.11 15.47 17.78
C THR A 293 -31.82 14.57 18.79
N ARG A 294 -31.19 14.36 19.95
CA ARG A 294 -31.77 13.69 21.12
C ARG A 294 -31.67 14.61 22.32
N ARG A 295 -32.69 14.56 23.19
CA ARG A 295 -32.70 15.18 24.52
C ARG A 295 -32.75 14.08 25.58
N PRO A 296 -31.63 13.73 26.22
CA PRO A 296 -31.62 12.70 27.26
C PRO A 296 -32.49 13.13 28.45
N VAL A 297 -33.43 12.29 28.87
CA VAL A 297 -34.23 12.55 30.08
C VAL A 297 -33.34 12.30 31.31
N HIS A 298 -33.26 13.26 32.23
CA HIS A 298 -32.55 13.09 33.50
C HIS A 298 -33.06 11.84 34.22
N ALA A 299 -32.19 10.84 34.41
CA ALA A 299 -32.49 9.71 35.28
C ALA A 299 -32.54 10.23 36.72
N GLY A 300 -33.72 10.64 37.18
CA GLY A 300 -33.96 10.98 38.57
C GLY A 300 -33.53 9.82 39.45
N ARG A 301 -32.73 10.10 40.48
CA ARG A 301 -32.35 9.15 41.54
C ARG A 301 -33.62 8.63 42.23
N GLY A 302 -34.18 7.54 41.70
CA GLY A 302 -35.25 6.79 42.32
C GLY A 302 -34.69 6.01 43.52
N ARG A 303 -35.27 6.29 44.69
CA ARG A 303 -34.93 5.71 45.99
C ARG A 303 -34.82 4.18 45.93
N SER A 304 -33.75 3.66 46.52
CA SER A 304 -33.62 2.27 46.94
C SER A 304 -34.80 1.88 47.83
N GLY A 305 -35.65 0.97 47.35
CA GLY A 305 -36.64 0.23 48.13
C GLY A 305 -36.34 -1.26 48.00
N ALA A 306 -36.13 -1.91 49.14
CA ALA A 306 -35.65 -3.28 49.27
C ALA A 306 -36.67 -4.35 48.87
N GLY A 307 -36.14 -5.52 48.49
CA GLY A 307 -36.73 -6.83 48.81
C GLY A 307 -37.48 -7.55 47.68
N GLY A 308 -37.01 -8.75 47.32
CA GLY A 308 -37.83 -9.72 46.59
C GLY A 308 -37.07 -10.64 45.64
N SER A 309 -36.40 -11.64 46.19
CA SER A 309 -35.88 -12.83 45.50
C SER A 309 -36.95 -13.58 44.70
N GLY A 310 -36.61 -14.10 43.52
CA GLY A 310 -37.47 -15.05 42.81
C GLY A 310 -36.96 -15.45 41.43
N THR A 311 -36.16 -16.51 41.39
CA THR A 311 -35.86 -17.31 40.19
C THR A 311 -37.14 -17.87 39.56
N SER A 312 -37.33 -17.76 38.24
CA SER A 312 -37.79 -18.87 37.41
C SER A 312 -37.72 -18.59 35.90
N THR A 313 -37.59 -19.70 35.19
CA THR A 313 -37.34 -19.99 33.79
C THR A 313 -38.55 -19.84 32.87
N SER A 314 -38.24 -19.59 31.59
CA SER A 314 -38.94 -20.03 30.36
C SER A 314 -40.46 -19.83 30.22
N GLY A 315 -40.88 -19.14 29.14
CA GLY A 315 -42.27 -19.17 28.69
C GLY A 315 -42.47 -18.47 27.36
N ARG A 316 -42.97 -19.21 26.38
CA ARG A 316 -43.19 -18.86 24.97
C ARG A 316 -44.38 -17.91 24.75
N THR A 317 -44.25 -17.14 23.65
CA THR A 317 -45.23 -16.82 22.59
C THR A 317 -46.61 -16.21 22.90
N SER A 318 -46.99 -15.33 21.94
CA SER A 318 -48.36 -15.00 21.49
C SER A 318 -49.15 -14.09 22.44
N SER A 319 -50.02 -13.16 22.02
CA SER A 319 -50.49 -12.60 20.75
C SER A 319 -51.60 -11.60 21.13
N GLY A 320 -51.89 -10.62 20.29
CA GLY A 320 -53.10 -9.75 20.40
C GLY A 320 -52.72 -8.28 20.48
N ILE A 321 -52.75 -7.50 19.40
CA ILE A 321 -53.93 -6.98 18.67
C ILE A 321 -54.88 -6.21 19.60
N SER A 322 -54.97 -4.90 19.32
CA SER A 322 -56.16 -4.03 19.36
C SER A 322 -55.76 -2.66 19.88
N THR A 323 -55.41 -1.71 19.01
CA THR A 323 -56.32 -0.77 18.31
C THR A 323 -57.02 0.25 19.19
N SER A 324 -56.89 1.50 18.72
CA SER A 324 -57.82 2.62 18.79
C SER A 324 -57.69 3.58 19.97
N GLY A 325 -57.79 4.87 19.65
CA GLY A 325 -58.06 5.90 20.66
C GLY A 325 -57.40 7.25 20.45
N ARG A 326 -57.57 7.83 19.26
CA ARG A 326 -57.88 9.26 18.99
C ARG A 326 -57.23 10.38 19.82
N ALA A 327 -56.73 11.34 19.05
CA ALA A 327 -56.40 12.70 19.42
C ALA A 327 -57.54 13.45 20.12
N SER A 328 -57.17 14.33 21.06
CA SER A 328 -57.81 15.63 21.22
C SER A 328 -56.81 16.67 21.71
N SER A 329 -56.88 17.79 21.00
CA SER A 329 -56.28 19.09 21.23
C SER A 329 -56.70 19.70 22.57
N GLY A 330 -55.77 20.38 23.25
CA GLY A 330 -56.05 21.25 24.38
C GLY A 330 -54.95 22.28 24.56
N VAL A 331 -55.13 23.45 23.97
CA VAL A 331 -54.39 24.68 24.31
C VAL A 331 -55.03 25.24 25.58
N SER A 332 -54.26 25.38 26.66
CA SER A 332 -54.64 26.22 27.81
C SER A 332 -53.41 26.85 28.45
N ASN A 333 -53.54 28.15 28.68
CA ASN A 333 -52.54 29.10 29.13
C ASN A 333 -52.36 29.07 30.66
N ALA A 334 -51.12 29.28 31.09
CA ALA A 334 -50.65 29.92 32.34
C ALA A 334 -51.29 29.58 33.70
N CYS A 335 -50.46 29.02 34.60
CA CYS A 335 -50.49 29.35 36.04
C CYS A 335 -49.05 29.45 36.56
N ARG A 336 -48.70 30.63 37.09
CA ARG A 336 -47.48 30.88 37.86
C ARG A 336 -47.60 30.17 39.20
N GLY A 337 -46.61 29.35 39.53
CA GLY A 337 -46.41 28.77 40.85
C GLY A 337 -44.92 28.66 41.12
N SER A 338 -44.37 29.66 41.81
CA SER A 338 -43.03 29.64 42.37
C SER A 338 -42.95 28.60 43.48
N ALA A 339 -42.22 27.51 43.25
CA ALA A 339 -41.85 26.55 44.28
C ALA A 339 -40.42 26.06 44.05
N GLY A 340 -39.54 26.41 45.00
CA GLY A 340 -38.36 25.67 45.45
C GLY A 340 -37.49 24.95 44.42
N LEU A 341 -36.32 25.52 44.15
CA LEU A 341 -35.14 24.93 43.53
C LEU A 341 -34.87 23.50 44.02
N ALA A 342 -35.27 22.51 43.23
CA ALA A 342 -34.57 21.24 43.14
C ALA A 342 -33.60 21.39 41.97
N GLY A 343 -32.30 21.43 42.26
CA GLY A 343 -31.25 21.54 41.25
C GLY A 343 -31.27 20.34 40.30
N GLY A 344 -31.96 20.51 39.16
CA GLY A 344 -31.71 19.73 37.95
C GLY A 344 -30.48 20.28 37.27
N GLY A 345 -29.58 19.42 36.81
CA GLY A 345 -28.42 19.88 36.03
C GLY A 345 -28.84 20.55 34.73
N PRO A 346 -27.90 21.20 34.02
CA PRO A 346 -28.18 21.87 32.75
C PRO A 346 -28.87 20.94 31.76
N ASP A 347 -29.81 21.50 31.00
CA ASP A 347 -30.48 20.77 29.92
C ASP A 347 -29.47 20.44 28.81
N ARG A 348 -29.73 19.34 28.09
CA ARG A 348 -28.78 18.75 27.14
C ARG A 348 -29.45 18.45 25.80
N VAL A 349 -28.79 18.87 24.72
CA VAL A 349 -29.10 18.49 23.34
C VAL A 349 -27.87 17.79 22.75
N GLU A 350 -28.05 16.62 22.15
CA GLU A 350 -26.97 15.90 21.49
C GLU A 350 -27.34 15.39 20.10
N THR A 351 -26.37 15.31 19.19
CA THR A 351 -26.53 14.58 17.93
C THR A 351 -26.53 13.08 18.17
N GLU A 352 -26.86 12.31 17.13
CA GLU A 352 -26.62 10.87 17.16
C GLU A 352 -25.13 10.53 17.38
N ARG A 353 -24.89 9.40 18.03
CA ARG A 353 -23.55 8.92 18.44
C ARG A 353 -22.91 8.08 17.35
N HIS A 354 -22.71 8.67 16.17
CA HIS A 354 -22.02 7.99 15.06
C HIS A 354 -21.10 8.96 14.31
N LEU A 355 -20.09 8.37 13.65
CA LEU A 355 -19.00 9.13 13.05
C LEU A 355 -19.46 10.04 11.90
N GLU A 356 -20.49 9.63 11.14
CA GLU A 356 -21.07 10.44 10.06
C GLU A 356 -21.65 11.76 10.59
N ALA A 357 -22.43 11.73 11.68
CA ALA A 357 -22.98 12.94 12.30
C ALA A 357 -21.88 13.87 12.85
N ALA A 358 -20.85 13.31 13.50
CA ALA A 358 -19.74 14.07 14.04
C ALA A 358 -18.91 14.75 12.94
N LEU A 359 -18.56 14.01 11.88
CA LEU A 359 -17.84 14.55 10.73
C LEU A 359 -18.66 15.61 10.00
N ARG A 360 -19.94 15.33 9.73
CA ARG A 360 -20.84 16.28 9.05
C ARG A 360 -20.99 17.58 9.86
N PHE A 361 -21.16 17.50 11.18
CA PHE A 361 -21.19 18.69 12.02
C PHE A 361 -19.88 19.49 11.90
N ARG A 362 -18.73 18.83 12.07
CA ARG A 362 -17.41 19.47 11.97
C ARG A 362 -17.19 20.13 10.61
N HIS A 363 -17.45 19.40 9.53
CA HIS A 363 -17.25 19.89 8.16
C HIS A 363 -18.19 21.06 7.85
N MET A 364 -19.47 20.98 8.24
CA MET A 364 -20.43 22.05 7.92
C MET A 364 -20.21 23.35 8.68
N THR A 365 -19.72 23.25 9.92
CA THR A 365 -19.60 24.38 10.85
C THR A 365 -18.17 24.91 10.95
N GLY A 366 -17.16 24.14 10.56
CA GLY A 366 -15.76 24.48 10.80
C GLY A 366 -15.39 24.50 12.28
N ALA A 367 -16.25 24.00 13.18
CA ALA A 367 -16.00 24.00 14.60
C ALA A 367 -15.04 22.88 15.01
N SER A 368 -13.98 23.22 15.74
CA SER A 368 -13.03 22.25 16.29
C SER A 368 -12.69 22.59 17.74
N SER A 369 -12.93 21.67 18.67
CA SER A 369 -12.43 21.77 20.06
C SER A 369 -11.30 20.78 20.36
N ALA A 370 -11.12 19.76 19.52
CA ALA A 370 -10.05 18.75 19.56
C ALA A 370 -10.04 17.95 18.23
N PRO A 371 -9.00 17.15 17.92
CA PRO A 371 -9.05 16.15 16.85
C PRO A 371 -10.25 15.21 17.03
N LEU A 372 -11.06 15.03 16.00
CA LEU A 372 -12.11 14.02 16.00
C LEU A 372 -11.47 12.68 15.65
N ASP A 373 -10.97 11.97 16.66
CA ASP A 373 -10.33 10.68 16.46
C ASP A 373 -11.36 9.63 16.02
N ALA A 374 -11.33 9.29 14.73
CA ALA A 374 -12.14 8.22 14.15
C ALA A 374 -11.53 6.83 14.40
N SER A 375 -10.35 6.73 15.01
CA SER A 375 -9.66 5.46 15.22
C SER A 375 -10.51 4.47 16.01
N GLY A 376 -10.45 3.20 15.61
CA GLY A 376 -11.20 2.15 16.28
C GLY A 376 -12.67 2.05 15.89
N VAL A 377 -13.26 3.09 15.27
CA VAL A 377 -14.64 3.05 14.79
C VAL A 377 -14.79 2.04 13.66
N GLY A 378 -15.82 1.19 13.74
CA GLY A 378 -16.09 0.19 12.72
C GLY A 378 -16.53 0.81 11.38
N VAL A 379 -15.93 0.35 10.28
CA VAL A 379 -16.29 0.73 8.92
C VAL A 379 -17.48 -0.12 8.47
N ARG A 380 -18.54 0.50 7.95
CA ARG A 380 -19.75 -0.20 7.53
C ARG A 380 -20.07 0.10 6.07
N ALA A 381 -20.62 -0.88 5.38
CA ALA A 381 -21.36 -0.63 4.15
C ALA A 381 -22.67 0.10 4.50
N ASN A 382 -22.99 1.15 3.76
CA ASN A 382 -24.14 2.00 4.04
C ASN A 382 -25.09 2.02 2.82
N ARG A 383 -26.40 1.82 3.05
CA ARG A 383 -27.43 1.90 2.00
C ARG A 383 -27.53 3.27 1.34
N ARG A 384 -27.00 4.31 1.97
CA ARG A 384 -26.87 5.64 1.37
C ARG A 384 -25.70 5.75 0.41
N LEU A 385 -24.79 4.78 0.40
CA LEU A 385 -23.61 4.73 -0.46
C LEU A 385 -23.78 3.69 -1.57
N THR A 386 -25.01 3.54 -2.06
CA THR A 386 -25.29 2.71 -3.22
C THR A 386 -24.81 3.41 -4.48
N VAL A 387 -24.03 2.72 -5.32
CA VAL A 387 -23.66 3.21 -6.65
C VAL A 387 -24.92 3.36 -7.48
N VAL A 388 -25.20 4.56 -7.98
CA VAL A 388 -26.37 4.84 -8.82
C VAL A 388 -25.99 5.07 -10.28
N ASP A 389 -24.74 5.47 -10.54
CA ASP A 389 -24.27 5.75 -11.90
C ASP A 389 -22.74 5.58 -12.01
N ILE A 390 -22.29 5.15 -13.19
CA ILE A 390 -20.87 5.04 -13.56
C ILE A 390 -20.75 5.54 -15.01
N GLU A 391 -20.14 6.70 -15.19
CA GLU A 391 -20.05 7.40 -16.46
C GLU A 391 -18.60 7.46 -16.94
N ASP A 392 -18.33 7.05 -18.18
CA ASP A 392 -17.08 7.41 -18.87
C ASP A 392 -17.18 8.87 -19.30
N LEU A 393 -16.27 9.72 -18.80
CA LEU A 393 -16.29 11.14 -19.12
C LEU A 393 -15.80 11.43 -20.54
N GLY A 394 -15.17 10.46 -21.22
CA GLY A 394 -14.54 10.67 -22.52
C GLY A 394 -13.34 11.62 -22.45
N LEU A 395 -12.84 11.91 -21.25
CA LEU A 395 -11.75 12.84 -20.99
C LEU A 395 -10.57 12.10 -20.37
N THR A 396 -9.37 12.45 -20.81
CA THR A 396 -8.14 12.10 -20.08
C THR A 396 -7.80 13.23 -19.13
N LEU A 397 -7.80 12.95 -17.82
CA LEU A 397 -7.56 13.95 -16.77
C LEU A 397 -6.28 13.60 -16.00
N PRO A 398 -5.58 14.60 -15.43
CA PRO A 398 -4.58 14.35 -14.40
C PRO A 398 -5.28 13.82 -13.15
N LEU A 399 -5.02 12.55 -12.83
CA LEU A 399 -5.53 11.87 -11.65
C LEU A 399 -4.39 11.58 -10.69
N PHE A 400 -4.66 11.66 -9.40
CA PHE A 400 -3.73 11.56 -8.29
C PHE A 400 -3.93 10.25 -7.53
N ASP A 401 -2.89 9.79 -6.85
CA ASP A 401 -3.00 8.70 -5.89
C ASP A 401 -2.00 8.89 -4.75
N ILE A 402 -2.26 8.24 -3.63
CA ILE A 402 -1.40 8.25 -2.44
C ILE A 402 -1.13 6.83 -1.95
N SER A 403 0.11 6.57 -1.56
CA SER A 403 0.45 5.37 -0.79
C SER A 403 0.29 5.66 0.70
N THR A 404 -0.26 4.71 1.43
CA THR A 404 -0.48 4.78 2.88
C THR A 404 0.04 3.52 3.55
N GLY A 405 0.39 3.61 4.84
CA GLY A 405 0.86 2.45 5.60
C GLY A 405 -0.17 1.32 5.74
N THR A 406 -1.47 1.60 5.53
CA THR A 406 -2.56 0.61 5.62
C THR A 406 -2.93 -0.05 4.30
N GLY A 407 -2.46 0.49 3.16
CA GLY A 407 -2.85 -0.04 1.85
C GLY A 407 -4.13 0.59 1.26
N ASP A 408 -4.78 1.49 2.00
CA ASP A 408 -6.03 2.16 1.66
C ASP A 408 -6.18 3.52 2.37
N PHE A 409 -7.12 4.35 1.91
CA PHE A 409 -7.46 5.66 2.49
C PHE A 409 -8.94 6.01 2.26
N ILE A 410 -9.45 7.05 2.94
CA ILE A 410 -10.84 7.50 2.78
C ILE A 410 -10.91 8.70 1.83
N ALA A 411 -11.52 8.49 0.66
CA ALA A 411 -11.69 9.47 -0.41
C ALA A 411 -13.18 9.81 -0.59
N ASP A 412 -13.54 11.07 -0.43
CA ASP A 412 -14.93 11.57 -0.35
C ASP A 412 -15.87 10.65 0.41
N GLY A 413 -15.41 10.22 1.59
CA GLY A 413 -16.18 9.40 2.50
C GLY A 413 -16.20 7.91 2.20
N VAL A 414 -15.54 7.41 1.16
CA VAL A 414 -15.48 5.98 0.82
C VAL A 414 -14.05 5.41 0.85
N VAL A 415 -13.92 4.11 1.06
CA VAL A 415 -12.61 3.43 1.16
C VAL A 415 -12.01 3.13 -0.22
N SER A 416 -10.79 3.61 -0.45
CA SER A 416 -10.00 3.59 -1.71
C SER A 416 -8.65 2.86 -1.53
N HIS A 417 -8.03 2.30 -2.59
CA HIS A 417 -6.89 1.33 -2.54
C HIS A 417 -5.52 1.80 -3.15
N ASN A 418 -4.32 1.29 -2.70
CA ASN A 418 -2.93 1.47 -3.30
C ASN A 418 -1.96 0.20 -3.34
N CYS A 419 -0.63 0.20 -3.71
CA CYS A 419 0.24 -1.03 -4.02
C CYS A 419 1.68 -1.10 -3.34
N PHE A 420 2.38 -2.30 -3.18
CA PHE A 420 3.60 -2.50 -2.29
C PHE A 420 5.01 -2.89 -2.83
N ALA A 421 5.27 -3.53 -3.99
CA ALA A 421 6.69 -3.79 -4.44
C ALA A 421 7.46 -2.46 -4.66
N ARG A 422 6.66 -1.49 -5.06
CA ARG A 422 6.67 -0.06 -4.86
C ARG A 422 7.51 0.47 -3.68
N ASN A 423 7.49 -0.17 -2.51
CA ASN A 423 8.06 0.37 -1.27
C ASN A 423 9.60 0.44 -1.22
N THR A 424 10.32 -0.06 -2.23
CA THR A 424 11.80 0.07 -2.29
C THR A 424 12.28 1.39 -2.90
N HIS A 425 11.40 2.07 -3.63
CA HIS A 425 11.64 3.40 -4.22
C HIS A 425 11.47 4.53 -3.20
N THR A 426 10.64 4.32 -2.17
CA THR A 426 10.41 5.31 -1.11
C THR A 426 11.66 5.59 -0.27
N TYR A 427 12.62 4.66 -0.20
CA TYR A 427 13.93 4.88 0.42
C TYR A 427 14.87 5.81 -0.40
N LEU A 428 14.46 6.20 -1.60
CA LEU A 428 15.24 7.01 -2.55
C LEU A 428 14.55 8.35 -2.86
N ASP A 429 13.59 8.78 -2.04
CA ASP A 429 12.69 9.91 -2.29
C ASP A 429 11.97 9.81 -3.65
N LEU A 430 11.72 8.58 -4.10
CA LEU A 430 11.02 8.27 -5.35
C LEU A 430 9.70 7.58 -5.08
N ASP A 431 8.74 7.87 -5.94
CA ASP A 431 7.39 7.36 -5.76
C ASP A 431 7.33 5.84 -5.97
N SER A 432 6.54 5.20 -5.14
CA SER A 432 6.37 3.77 -5.09
C SER A 432 5.55 3.30 -6.32
N GLY A 433 4.72 4.16 -6.87
CA GLY A 433 3.84 4.03 -8.04
C GLY A 433 4.51 4.23 -9.41
N HIS A 434 4.26 5.39 -10.01
CA HIS A 434 4.74 5.75 -11.33
C HIS A 434 6.28 5.71 -11.43
N ASP A 435 7.00 6.14 -10.40
CA ASP A 435 8.46 6.18 -10.40
C ASP A 435 9.12 4.80 -10.29
N PHE A 436 8.53 3.83 -9.60
CA PHE A 436 9.02 2.45 -9.65
C PHE A 436 9.01 1.89 -11.07
N ASP A 437 8.03 2.32 -11.87
CA ASP A 437 7.74 1.83 -13.21
C ASP A 437 8.51 2.58 -14.30
N THR A 438 8.76 3.86 -14.06
CA THR A 438 9.32 4.79 -15.06
C THR A 438 10.68 5.35 -14.65
N ARG A 439 11.04 5.34 -13.36
CA ARG A 439 12.27 5.94 -12.85
C ARG A 439 13.26 4.90 -12.32
N ILE A 440 14.13 4.43 -13.20
CA ILE A 440 15.08 3.35 -12.88
C ILE A 440 16.37 3.95 -12.33
N VAL A 441 16.74 3.57 -11.10
CA VAL A 441 18.04 3.93 -10.53
C VAL A 441 19.09 2.96 -11.02
N VAL A 442 20.18 3.51 -11.55
CA VAL A 442 21.26 2.77 -12.22
C VAL A 442 22.58 3.05 -11.52
N LYS A 443 23.21 2.03 -10.96
CA LYS A 443 24.53 2.16 -10.31
C LYS A 443 25.63 2.16 -11.37
N VAL A 444 25.91 3.32 -11.96
CA VAL A 444 26.83 3.42 -13.13
C VAL A 444 28.28 3.05 -12.82
N ASN A 445 28.68 3.06 -11.55
CA ASN A 445 30.01 2.61 -11.13
C ASN A 445 30.04 1.14 -10.66
N ALA A 446 29.03 0.32 -11.01
CA ALA A 446 28.92 -1.05 -10.54
C ALA A 446 30.16 -1.90 -10.87
N GLY A 447 30.71 -1.79 -12.09
CA GLY A 447 31.92 -2.53 -12.50
C GLY A 447 33.15 -2.21 -11.64
N ASP A 448 33.39 -0.92 -11.37
CA ASP A 448 34.51 -0.49 -10.51
C ASP A 448 34.32 -0.95 -9.06
N LEU A 449 33.10 -0.85 -8.54
CA LEU A 449 32.78 -1.23 -7.17
C LEU A 449 33.02 -2.72 -6.93
N ILE A 450 32.51 -3.58 -7.81
CA ILE A 450 32.65 -5.02 -7.60
C ILE A 450 34.10 -5.47 -7.69
N ARG A 451 34.90 -4.91 -8.62
CA ARG A 451 36.34 -5.20 -8.67
C ARG A 451 37.03 -4.83 -7.37
N ARG A 452 36.74 -3.64 -6.84
CA ARG A 452 37.33 -3.17 -5.58
C ARG A 452 36.91 -4.03 -4.39
N GLU A 453 35.63 -4.37 -4.30
CA GLU A 453 35.08 -5.15 -3.17
C GLU A 453 35.55 -6.61 -3.19
N LEU A 454 35.67 -7.23 -4.37
CA LEU A 454 36.23 -8.58 -4.51
C LEU A 454 37.73 -8.63 -4.21
N ALA A 455 38.46 -7.52 -4.42
CA ALA A 455 39.88 -7.40 -4.08
C ALA A 455 40.13 -7.11 -2.59
N ASP A 456 39.10 -6.83 -1.79
CA ASP A 456 39.26 -6.62 -0.35
C ASP A 456 39.73 -7.91 0.33
N ARG A 457 40.81 -7.84 1.12
CA ARG A 457 41.38 -8.99 1.85
C ARG A 457 40.40 -9.65 2.82
N ARG A 458 39.33 -8.95 3.21
CA ARG A 458 38.26 -9.46 4.08
C ARG A 458 37.19 -10.23 3.32
N TRP A 459 37.15 -10.12 1.99
CA TRP A 459 36.20 -10.86 1.17
C TRP A 459 36.54 -12.34 1.19
N SER A 460 35.56 -13.16 1.57
CA SER A 460 35.76 -14.60 1.77
C SER A 460 35.63 -15.44 0.49
N GLY A 461 35.37 -14.83 -0.66
CA GLY A 461 35.09 -15.55 -1.91
C GLY A 461 33.70 -16.20 -1.93
N ALA A 462 32.76 -15.71 -1.10
CA ALA A 462 31.43 -16.30 -0.99
C ALA A 462 30.64 -16.20 -2.31
N PRO A 463 29.77 -17.18 -2.62
CA PRO A 463 28.93 -17.12 -3.80
C PRO A 463 28.00 -15.89 -3.81
N ILE A 464 27.92 -15.21 -4.95
CA ILE A 464 27.08 -14.02 -5.14
C ILE A 464 25.84 -14.38 -5.98
N ALA A 465 24.65 -14.00 -5.51
CA ALA A 465 23.40 -14.17 -6.25
C ALA A 465 22.92 -12.87 -6.91
N MET A 466 22.51 -12.95 -8.17
CA MET A 466 21.99 -11.84 -8.96
C MET A 466 20.59 -12.16 -9.48
N GLY A 467 19.77 -11.12 -9.67
CA GLY A 467 18.38 -11.26 -10.08
C GLY A 467 17.42 -11.60 -8.93
N THR A 468 17.79 -11.23 -7.71
CA THR A 468 17.07 -11.60 -6.48
C THR A 468 16.01 -10.59 -6.06
N ASN A 469 16.19 -9.30 -6.40
CA ASN A 469 15.25 -8.22 -6.09
C ASN A 469 14.60 -7.65 -7.35
N VAL A 470 15.41 -7.34 -8.36
CA VAL A 470 14.98 -6.93 -9.71
C VAL A 470 15.78 -7.69 -10.75
N ASP A 471 15.24 -7.83 -11.96
CA ASP A 471 15.91 -8.56 -13.04
C ASP A 471 17.12 -7.76 -13.55
N VAL A 472 18.31 -8.38 -13.50
CA VAL A 472 19.58 -7.76 -13.93
C VAL A 472 19.71 -7.65 -15.45
N TYR A 473 18.87 -8.39 -16.19
CA TYR A 473 18.75 -8.33 -17.65
C TYR A 473 17.41 -7.72 -18.11
N GLN A 474 16.83 -6.83 -17.29
CA GLN A 474 15.69 -6.00 -17.70
C GLN A 474 16.06 -5.06 -18.86
N ARG A 475 15.06 -4.40 -19.47
CA ARG A 475 15.26 -3.53 -20.65
C ARG A 475 16.39 -2.50 -20.49
N ALA A 476 16.55 -1.92 -19.30
CA ALA A 476 17.63 -0.99 -18.98
C ALA A 476 19.04 -1.52 -19.32
N GLU A 477 19.28 -2.82 -19.13
CA GLU A 477 20.58 -3.46 -19.37
C GLU A 477 20.99 -3.44 -20.85
N GLY A 478 20.04 -3.31 -21.78
CA GLY A 478 20.33 -3.16 -23.20
C GLY A 478 21.08 -1.85 -23.50
N ARG A 479 20.85 -0.81 -22.69
CA ARG A 479 21.46 0.52 -22.83
C ARG A 479 22.69 0.70 -21.97
N TYR A 480 22.64 0.21 -20.73
CA TYR A 480 23.65 0.49 -19.71
C TYR A 480 24.81 -0.50 -19.71
N ARG A 481 24.58 -1.75 -20.10
CA ARG A 481 25.63 -2.77 -20.24
C ARG A 481 26.50 -2.93 -18.99
N LEU A 482 25.90 -2.89 -17.79
CA LEU A 482 26.64 -3.05 -16.53
C LEU A 482 27.02 -4.50 -16.25
N MET A 483 26.22 -5.45 -16.75
CA MET A 483 26.48 -6.89 -16.53
C MET A 483 27.82 -7.37 -17.10
N PRO A 484 28.26 -7.00 -18.32
CA PRO A 484 29.58 -7.34 -18.83
C PRO A 484 30.73 -6.98 -17.88
N GLU A 485 30.67 -5.79 -17.27
CA GLU A 485 31.73 -5.36 -16.34
C GLU A 485 31.71 -6.17 -15.05
N ILE A 486 30.50 -6.44 -14.52
CA ILE A 486 30.28 -7.24 -13.32
C ILE A 486 30.77 -8.67 -13.53
N LEU A 487 30.42 -9.29 -14.67
CA LEU A 487 30.82 -10.65 -15.02
C LEU A 487 32.32 -10.77 -15.24
N ALA A 488 32.95 -9.78 -15.88
CA ALA A 488 34.39 -9.74 -16.04
C ALA A 488 35.10 -9.70 -14.68
N ALA A 489 34.63 -8.86 -13.76
CA ALA A 489 35.19 -8.79 -12.41
C ALA A 489 35.06 -10.12 -11.63
N LEU A 490 33.90 -10.78 -11.72
CA LEU A 490 33.65 -12.07 -11.10
C LEU A 490 34.54 -13.17 -11.68
N ARG A 491 34.73 -13.20 -13.01
CA ARG A 491 35.70 -14.08 -13.70
C ARG A 491 37.12 -13.82 -13.21
N ASP A 492 37.57 -12.57 -13.23
CA ASP A 492 38.97 -12.20 -12.93
C ASP A 492 39.35 -12.56 -11.48
N HIS A 493 38.39 -12.53 -10.55
CA HIS A 493 38.58 -12.95 -9.16
C HIS A 493 38.19 -14.42 -8.90
N ALA A 494 37.84 -15.17 -9.94
CA ALA A 494 37.31 -16.53 -9.84
C ALA A 494 36.18 -16.69 -8.79
N ASN A 495 35.36 -15.66 -8.60
CA ASN A 495 34.34 -15.64 -7.55
C ASN A 495 33.06 -16.37 -8.01
N PRO A 496 32.56 -17.39 -7.29
CA PRO A 496 31.36 -18.11 -7.69
C PRO A 496 30.13 -17.20 -7.73
N PHE A 497 29.24 -17.42 -8.70
CA PHE A 497 28.00 -16.64 -8.77
C PHE A 497 26.82 -17.40 -9.38
N SER A 498 25.63 -16.85 -9.15
CA SER A 498 24.39 -17.31 -9.76
C SER A 498 23.56 -16.16 -10.33
N ILE A 499 22.84 -16.44 -11.41
CA ILE A 499 21.93 -15.49 -12.06
C ILE A 499 20.56 -16.14 -12.21
N LEU A 500 19.52 -15.46 -11.71
CA LEU A 500 18.12 -15.75 -12.01
C LEU A 500 17.55 -14.64 -12.90
N THR A 501 16.96 -14.98 -14.05
CA THR A 501 16.40 -13.97 -14.96
C THR A 501 15.15 -14.45 -15.72
N LYS A 502 14.38 -13.49 -16.24
CA LYS A 502 13.37 -13.67 -17.30
C LYS A 502 13.85 -13.08 -18.63
N GLY A 503 14.91 -12.28 -18.62
CA GLY A 503 15.43 -11.54 -19.77
C GLY A 503 16.18 -12.40 -20.78
N THR A 504 16.13 -12.03 -22.06
CA THR A 504 16.89 -12.68 -23.14
C THR A 504 18.25 -12.02 -23.39
N LEU A 505 18.51 -10.86 -22.77
CA LEU A 505 19.75 -10.10 -22.96
C LEU A 505 20.99 -10.83 -22.44
N ILE A 506 20.85 -11.81 -21.55
CA ILE A 506 21.97 -12.65 -21.08
C ILE A 506 22.72 -13.33 -22.21
N LEU A 507 22.06 -13.62 -23.33
CA LEU A 507 22.69 -14.26 -24.51
C LEU A 507 23.75 -13.38 -25.15
N ARG A 508 23.69 -12.05 -24.96
CA ARG A 508 24.72 -11.12 -25.39
C ARG A 508 26.06 -11.40 -24.69
N ASP A 509 26.00 -11.86 -23.45
CA ASP A 509 27.16 -12.00 -22.57
C ASP A 509 27.62 -13.47 -22.48
N LEU A 510 27.18 -14.31 -23.41
CA LEU A 510 27.43 -15.75 -23.45
C LEU A 510 28.92 -16.10 -23.42
N ASP A 511 29.74 -15.46 -24.24
CA ASP A 511 31.18 -15.74 -24.32
C ASP A 511 31.88 -15.40 -23.00
N LEU A 512 31.45 -14.33 -22.34
CA LEU A 512 31.99 -13.92 -21.05
C LEU A 512 31.58 -14.89 -19.94
N LEU A 513 30.34 -15.38 -19.98
CA LEU A 513 29.88 -16.44 -19.08
C LEU A 513 30.69 -17.72 -19.27
N ARG A 514 31.07 -18.07 -20.52
CA ARG A 514 31.89 -19.27 -20.81
C ARG A 514 33.27 -19.13 -20.18
N GLN A 515 33.91 -17.99 -20.37
CA GLN A 515 35.20 -17.69 -19.75
C GLN A 515 35.10 -17.71 -18.21
N ALA A 516 34.01 -17.18 -17.64
CA ALA A 516 33.80 -17.25 -16.20
C ALA A 516 33.66 -18.70 -15.70
N ALA A 517 32.98 -19.56 -16.45
CA ALA A 517 32.79 -20.97 -16.11
C ALA A 517 34.09 -21.79 -16.16
N GLU A 518 35.13 -21.33 -16.87
CA GLU A 518 36.45 -21.97 -16.88
C GLU A 518 37.20 -21.80 -15.55
N VAL A 519 36.93 -20.71 -14.81
CA VAL A 519 37.69 -20.34 -13.60
C VAL A 519 36.87 -20.43 -12.32
N THR A 520 35.53 -20.41 -12.41
CA THR A 520 34.67 -20.49 -11.22
C THR A 520 33.32 -21.13 -11.51
N ARG A 521 32.57 -21.42 -10.45
CA ARG A 521 31.22 -21.98 -10.58
C ARG A 521 30.24 -20.89 -11.01
N VAL A 522 29.63 -21.10 -12.18
CA VAL A 522 28.55 -20.26 -12.71
C VAL A 522 27.24 -21.06 -12.69
N ALA A 523 26.26 -20.59 -11.92
CA ALA A 523 24.93 -21.19 -11.88
C ALA A 523 23.92 -20.28 -12.59
N LEU A 524 23.33 -20.76 -13.69
CA LEU A 524 22.35 -20.00 -14.45
C LEU A 524 20.95 -20.57 -14.23
N SER A 525 19.98 -19.68 -14.05
CA SER A 525 18.60 -20.07 -13.87
C SER A 525 17.62 -19.13 -14.54
N TYR A 526 16.56 -19.70 -15.10
CA TYR A 526 15.47 -18.96 -15.73
C TYR A 526 14.17 -19.10 -14.95
N SER A 527 13.39 -18.02 -14.89
CA SER A 527 12.01 -18.08 -14.43
C SER A 527 11.07 -18.36 -15.59
N VAL A 528 10.51 -19.57 -15.64
CA VAL A 528 9.48 -19.98 -16.62
C VAL A 528 8.32 -20.58 -15.84
N GLY A 529 7.34 -19.74 -15.48
CA GLY A 529 6.18 -20.19 -14.69
C GLY A 529 5.25 -21.13 -15.44
N PHE A 530 5.10 -20.90 -16.75
CA PHE A 530 4.14 -21.56 -17.64
C PHE A 530 4.46 -21.22 -19.10
N VAL A 531 3.94 -22.02 -20.05
CA VAL A 531 4.09 -21.79 -21.49
C VAL A 531 2.89 -21.14 -22.17
N ASP A 532 1.74 -21.06 -21.49
CA ASP A 532 0.54 -20.43 -22.02
C ASP A 532 0.78 -18.92 -22.27
N GLU A 533 0.85 -18.55 -23.56
CA GLU A 533 1.09 -17.16 -23.95
C GLU A 533 -0.07 -16.21 -23.62
N ARG A 534 -1.30 -16.72 -23.49
CA ARG A 534 -2.45 -15.89 -23.09
C ARG A 534 -2.33 -15.50 -21.63
N VAL A 535 -1.99 -16.45 -20.75
CA VAL A 535 -1.71 -16.16 -19.34
C VAL A 535 -0.48 -15.26 -19.21
N TRP A 536 0.54 -15.43 -20.06
CA TRP A 536 1.73 -14.56 -20.04
C TRP A 536 1.41 -13.10 -20.39
N ARG A 537 0.65 -12.86 -21.47
CA ARG A 537 0.28 -11.50 -21.90
C ARG A 537 -0.45 -10.72 -20.82
N SER A 538 -1.23 -11.39 -19.97
CA SER A 538 -1.93 -10.73 -18.88
C SER A 538 -1.12 -10.66 -17.59
N ALA A 539 -0.37 -11.71 -17.24
CA ALA A 539 0.35 -11.79 -15.97
C ALA A 539 1.65 -10.97 -15.95
N GLU A 540 2.40 -10.93 -17.06
CA GLU A 540 3.73 -10.32 -17.11
C GLU A 540 4.12 -9.76 -18.51
N PRO A 541 3.29 -8.88 -19.13
CA PRO A 541 3.48 -8.41 -20.52
C PRO A 541 4.81 -7.67 -20.78
N GLY A 542 5.41 -7.08 -19.74
CA GLY A 542 6.69 -6.36 -19.87
C GLY A 542 7.92 -7.26 -20.04
N THR A 543 7.75 -8.59 -19.90
CA THR A 543 8.84 -9.58 -19.96
C THR A 543 8.93 -10.25 -21.34
N PRO A 544 10.02 -10.96 -21.69
CA PRO A 544 10.01 -11.82 -22.87
C PRO A 544 8.98 -12.94 -22.77
N SER A 545 8.38 -13.33 -23.90
CA SER A 545 7.42 -14.45 -23.96
C SER A 545 8.04 -15.78 -23.49
N PRO A 546 7.24 -16.74 -23.01
CA PRO A 546 7.74 -18.05 -22.58
C PRO A 546 8.55 -18.74 -23.68
N SER A 547 8.07 -18.67 -24.93
CA SER A 547 8.76 -19.16 -26.13
C SER A 547 10.16 -18.56 -26.30
N ARG A 548 10.31 -17.25 -26.10
CA ARG A 548 11.61 -16.56 -26.15
C ARG A 548 12.54 -16.92 -24.98
N ARG A 549 11.99 -17.19 -23.80
CA ARG A 549 12.79 -17.67 -22.65
C ARG A 549 13.30 -19.08 -22.88
N LEU A 550 12.46 -19.97 -23.40
CA LEU A 550 12.84 -21.34 -23.75
C LEU A 550 13.90 -21.38 -24.87
N ASP A 551 13.79 -20.51 -25.88
CA ASP A 551 14.85 -20.36 -26.90
C ASP A 551 16.19 -19.90 -26.28
N ALA A 552 16.15 -18.97 -25.32
CA ALA A 552 17.35 -18.55 -24.60
C ALA A 552 17.97 -19.69 -23.79
N ILE A 553 17.15 -20.48 -23.10
CA ILE A 553 17.61 -21.68 -22.38
C ILE A 553 18.30 -22.65 -23.35
N ARG A 554 17.67 -22.96 -24.48
CA ARG A 554 18.23 -23.84 -25.51
C ARG A 554 19.60 -23.36 -25.98
N ARG A 555 19.72 -22.08 -26.32
CA ARG A 555 20.99 -21.51 -26.77
C ARG A 555 22.09 -21.52 -25.71
N LEU A 556 21.73 -21.38 -24.44
CA LEU A 556 22.68 -21.49 -23.33
C LEU A 556 23.10 -22.94 -23.10
N THR A 557 22.17 -23.90 -23.20
CA THR A 557 22.48 -25.33 -23.13
C THR A 557 23.35 -25.77 -24.31
N ASP A 558 23.04 -25.34 -25.53
CA ASP A 558 23.85 -25.59 -26.74
C ASP A 558 25.30 -25.07 -26.57
N ALA A 559 25.48 -24.04 -25.74
CA ALA A 559 26.79 -23.48 -25.40
C ALA A 559 27.51 -24.21 -24.25
N GLY A 560 26.92 -25.26 -23.68
CA GLY A 560 27.51 -26.12 -22.66
C GLY A 560 27.11 -25.80 -21.22
N PHE A 561 26.13 -24.90 -20.98
CA PHE A 561 25.69 -24.59 -19.63
C PHE A 561 24.60 -25.55 -19.13
N SER A 562 24.72 -25.96 -17.87
CA SER A 562 23.62 -26.60 -17.14
C SER A 562 22.64 -25.54 -16.64
N ILE A 563 21.46 -25.45 -17.28
CA ILE A 563 20.46 -24.44 -16.94
C ILE A 563 19.39 -25.01 -16.01
N GLY A 564 19.26 -24.40 -14.83
CA GLY A 564 18.12 -24.64 -13.95
C GLY A 564 16.92 -23.79 -14.35
N VAL A 565 15.71 -24.32 -14.19
CA VAL A 565 14.48 -23.54 -14.34
C VAL A 565 13.77 -23.46 -13.01
N LEU A 566 13.49 -22.22 -12.58
CA LEU A 566 12.50 -21.96 -11.56
C LEU A 566 11.14 -21.88 -12.25
N MET A 567 10.31 -22.89 -12.05
CA MET A 567 8.92 -22.83 -12.49
C MET A 567 8.17 -21.92 -11.53
N ALA A 568 8.22 -20.61 -11.82
CA ALA A 568 7.86 -19.56 -10.88
C ALA A 568 7.31 -18.30 -11.59
N PRO A 569 6.17 -17.75 -11.13
CA PRO A 569 5.24 -18.36 -10.18
C PRO A 569 4.38 -19.47 -10.84
N ILE A 570 4.13 -20.57 -10.13
CA ILE A 570 3.03 -21.49 -10.49
C ILE A 570 1.73 -20.91 -9.95
N LEU A 571 0.77 -20.69 -10.83
CA LEU A 571 -0.45 -19.95 -10.56
C LEU A 571 -1.61 -20.89 -10.25
N PRO A 572 -2.13 -20.87 -9.01
CA PRO A 572 -3.27 -21.70 -8.64
C PRO A 572 -4.43 -21.58 -9.61
N GLY A 573 -4.97 -22.71 -10.05
CA GLY A 573 -6.10 -22.80 -10.99
C GLY A 573 -5.84 -22.31 -12.42
N LEU A 574 -4.65 -21.81 -12.73
CA LEU A 574 -4.32 -21.31 -14.08
C LEU A 574 -3.25 -22.13 -14.75
N THR A 575 -2.21 -22.45 -14.00
CA THR A 575 -1.02 -23.11 -14.52
C THR A 575 -0.59 -24.26 -13.62
N ASP A 576 -1.53 -24.76 -12.81
CA ASP A 576 -1.30 -25.78 -11.79
C ASP A 576 -2.07 -27.09 -12.03
N THR A 577 -2.76 -27.21 -13.16
CA THR A 577 -3.36 -28.48 -13.60
C THR A 577 -2.24 -29.45 -14.00
N GLU A 578 -2.52 -30.76 -13.93
CA GLU A 578 -1.51 -31.78 -14.30
C GLU A 578 -1.08 -31.62 -15.76
N GLU A 579 -2.01 -31.37 -16.66
CA GLU A 579 -1.74 -31.13 -18.09
C GLU A 579 -0.90 -29.86 -18.31
N SER A 580 -1.27 -28.71 -17.72
CA SER A 580 -0.53 -27.46 -17.88
C SER A 580 0.88 -27.55 -17.29
N ILE A 581 1.02 -28.23 -16.15
CA ILE A 581 2.32 -28.52 -15.55
C ILE A 581 3.14 -29.43 -16.47
N ASP A 582 2.54 -30.50 -17.00
CA ASP A 582 3.24 -31.44 -17.85
C ASP A 582 3.70 -30.79 -19.16
N GLU A 583 2.85 -30.00 -19.80
CA GLU A 583 3.18 -29.24 -21.01
C GLU A 583 4.32 -28.26 -20.75
N THR A 584 4.23 -27.49 -19.65
CA THR A 584 5.29 -26.55 -19.28
C THR A 584 6.61 -27.27 -19.01
N VAL A 585 6.57 -28.38 -18.27
CA VAL A 585 7.77 -29.17 -17.94
C VAL A 585 8.35 -29.87 -19.17
N ALA A 586 7.52 -30.38 -20.07
CA ALA A 586 7.94 -30.95 -21.34
C ALA A 586 8.65 -29.91 -22.21
N ALA A 587 8.08 -28.70 -22.31
CA ALA A 587 8.70 -27.60 -23.05
C ALA A 587 10.04 -27.15 -22.42
N ILE A 588 10.11 -27.12 -21.09
CA ILE A 588 11.37 -26.87 -20.36
C ILE A 588 12.41 -27.96 -20.69
N ALA A 589 12.04 -29.24 -20.63
CA ALA A 589 12.93 -30.35 -20.96
C ALA A 589 13.39 -30.30 -22.43
N ALA A 590 12.47 -30.03 -23.36
CA ALA A 590 12.77 -29.89 -24.79
C ALA A 590 13.71 -28.71 -25.09
N SER A 591 13.73 -27.68 -24.25
CA SER A 591 14.71 -26.59 -24.35
C SER A 591 16.11 -27.00 -23.86
N GLY A 592 16.31 -28.20 -23.33
CA GLY A 592 17.61 -28.65 -22.82
C GLY A 592 17.95 -28.15 -21.42
N ALA A 593 16.96 -27.68 -20.64
CA ALA A 593 17.16 -27.42 -19.22
C ALA A 593 17.58 -28.70 -18.49
N THR A 594 18.42 -28.59 -17.45
CA THR A 594 18.92 -29.76 -16.70
C THR A 594 18.11 -30.06 -15.45
N SER A 595 17.39 -29.07 -14.93
CA SER A 595 16.59 -29.21 -13.72
C SER A 595 15.42 -28.23 -13.71
N VAL A 596 14.36 -28.60 -12.99
CA VAL A 596 13.23 -27.71 -12.71
C VAL A 596 12.92 -27.73 -11.22
N ALA A 597 12.77 -26.55 -10.62
CA ALA A 597 12.35 -26.36 -9.25
C ALA A 597 10.99 -25.65 -9.22
N PRO A 598 9.95 -26.26 -8.61
CA PRO A 598 8.66 -25.62 -8.48
C PRO A 598 8.70 -24.52 -7.44
N LEU A 599 8.11 -23.36 -7.77
CA LEU A 599 7.80 -22.34 -6.79
C LEU A 599 6.33 -21.93 -6.95
N PRO A 600 5.42 -22.50 -6.13
CA PRO A 600 4.07 -22.01 -6.03
C PRO A 600 4.06 -20.51 -5.73
N LEU A 601 3.10 -19.81 -6.33
CA LEU A 601 2.91 -18.39 -6.07
C LEU A 601 2.95 -18.10 -4.58
N HIS A 602 3.71 -17.06 -4.20
CA HIS A 602 3.74 -16.52 -2.86
C HIS A 602 3.42 -15.03 -2.95
N LEU A 603 2.61 -14.55 -2.02
CA LEU A 603 2.01 -13.22 -2.07
C LEU A 603 2.32 -12.48 -0.77
N ARG A 604 3.45 -11.78 -0.75
CA ARG A 604 3.80 -10.84 0.32
C ARG A 604 2.83 -9.64 0.32
N PRO A 605 2.69 -8.90 1.44
CA PRO A 605 1.88 -7.68 1.48
C PRO A 605 2.16 -6.77 0.27
N GLY A 606 1.11 -6.11 -0.22
CA GLY A 606 0.87 -5.38 -1.48
C GLY A 606 1.37 -5.93 -2.82
N ALA A 607 2.19 -6.98 -2.86
CA ALA A 607 2.22 -7.87 -4.03
C ALA A 607 0.93 -8.71 -4.06
N ARG A 608 0.43 -9.14 -2.90
CA ARG A 608 -0.82 -9.91 -2.76
C ARG A 608 -2.03 -9.16 -3.29
N GLU A 609 -2.15 -7.89 -2.94
CA GLU A 609 -3.27 -7.05 -3.29
C GLU A 609 -3.25 -6.75 -4.78
N TRP A 610 -2.06 -6.51 -5.35
CA TRP A 610 -1.88 -6.39 -6.79
C TRP A 610 -2.23 -7.68 -7.53
N TYR A 611 -1.75 -8.83 -7.04
CA TYR A 611 -1.98 -10.14 -7.67
C TYR A 611 -3.42 -10.63 -7.51
N ALA A 612 -4.04 -10.37 -6.36
CA ALA A 612 -5.46 -10.65 -6.14
C ALA A 612 -6.35 -9.78 -7.03
N SER A 613 -5.90 -8.55 -7.34
CA SER A 613 -6.55 -7.73 -8.35
C SER A 613 -6.42 -8.39 -9.70
N TRP A 614 -5.20 -8.71 -10.15
CA TRP A 614 -4.93 -9.42 -11.41
C TRP A 614 -5.64 -10.78 -11.54
N ILE A 615 -5.86 -11.52 -10.46
CA ILE A 615 -6.69 -12.75 -10.47
C ILE A 615 -8.18 -12.41 -10.53
N ALA A 616 -8.61 -11.38 -9.83
CA ALA A 616 -10.01 -10.98 -9.80
C ALA A 616 -10.48 -10.39 -11.14
N ARG A 617 -9.71 -9.45 -11.72
CA ARG A 617 -8.82 -9.70 -12.85
C ARG A 617 -9.21 -10.78 -13.83
N GLU A 618 -8.18 -11.28 -14.45
CA GLU A 618 -8.13 -12.23 -15.56
C GLU A 618 -8.86 -13.54 -15.30
N HIS A 619 -9.07 -13.90 -14.04
CA HIS A 619 -9.42 -15.25 -13.62
C HIS A 619 -10.35 -15.30 -12.38
N PRO A 620 -11.53 -14.62 -12.42
CA PRO A 620 -12.37 -14.35 -11.26
C PRO A 620 -12.89 -15.63 -10.57
N HIS A 621 -13.13 -16.69 -11.35
CA HIS A 621 -13.56 -18.01 -10.87
C HIS A 621 -12.56 -18.65 -9.90
N LEU A 622 -11.30 -18.21 -9.94
CA LEU A 622 -10.26 -18.70 -9.05
C LEU A 622 -10.13 -17.87 -7.78
N LEU A 623 -10.73 -16.69 -7.70
CA LEU A 623 -10.61 -15.79 -6.55
C LEU A 623 -10.98 -16.46 -5.20
N PRO A 624 -12.04 -17.28 -5.09
CA PRO A 624 -12.33 -18.03 -3.86
C PRO A 624 -11.19 -18.99 -3.47
N ARG A 625 -10.63 -19.69 -4.46
CA ARG A 625 -9.50 -20.60 -4.29
C ARG A 625 -8.25 -19.86 -3.83
N TYR A 626 -7.95 -18.70 -4.43
CA TYR A 626 -6.81 -17.87 -3.99
C TYR A 626 -7.00 -17.33 -2.57
N ARG A 627 -8.20 -16.89 -2.21
CA ARG A 627 -8.51 -16.46 -0.83
C ARG A 627 -8.33 -17.61 0.16
N GLU A 628 -8.77 -18.80 -0.20
CA GLU A 628 -8.59 -19.99 0.63
C GLU A 628 -7.10 -20.32 0.83
N LEU A 629 -6.34 -20.28 -0.26
CA LEU A 629 -4.92 -20.64 -0.28
C LEU A 629 -4.04 -19.63 0.47
N PHE A 630 -4.32 -18.32 0.35
CA PHE A 630 -3.46 -17.24 0.87
C PHE A 630 -4.06 -16.46 2.06
N GLY A 631 -5.24 -16.83 2.55
CA GLY A 631 -6.00 -16.06 3.55
C GLY A 631 -5.35 -15.90 4.94
N LYS A 632 -4.29 -16.66 5.26
CA LYS A 632 -3.61 -16.63 6.58
C LYS A 632 -2.12 -16.26 6.52
N GLY A 633 -1.56 -15.91 5.35
CA GLY A 633 -0.14 -15.60 5.24
C GLY A 633 0.37 -15.43 3.81
N SER A 634 1.66 -15.10 3.69
CA SER A 634 2.29 -14.83 2.38
C SER A 634 2.57 -16.06 1.53
N TYR A 635 2.45 -17.24 2.13
CA TYR A 635 2.62 -18.52 1.46
C TYR A 635 1.24 -19.18 1.33
N SER A 636 1.03 -19.93 0.25
CA SER A 636 -0.15 -20.77 0.10
C SER A 636 -0.18 -21.87 1.17
N ARG A 637 -1.32 -22.52 1.41
CA ARG A 637 -1.39 -23.62 2.38
C ARG A 637 -0.38 -24.72 2.05
N ARG A 638 0.26 -25.29 3.09
CA ARG A 638 1.31 -26.31 2.93
C ARG A 638 0.86 -27.52 2.11
N ALA A 639 -0.36 -28.01 2.33
CA ALA A 639 -0.92 -29.13 1.56
C ALA A 639 -0.95 -28.84 0.05
N TYR A 640 -1.34 -27.63 -0.35
CA TYR A 640 -1.34 -27.22 -1.76
C TYR A 640 0.07 -27.08 -2.33
N GLN A 641 1.00 -26.53 -1.54
CA GLN A 641 2.41 -26.46 -1.95
C GLN A 641 2.99 -27.85 -2.19
N ASP A 642 2.72 -28.80 -1.29
CA ASP A 642 3.21 -30.17 -1.38
C ASP A 642 2.61 -30.89 -2.60
N GLU A 643 1.32 -30.68 -2.87
CA GLU A 643 0.62 -31.24 -4.03
C GLU A 643 1.18 -30.73 -5.36
N VAL A 644 1.25 -29.41 -5.56
CA VAL A 644 1.79 -28.82 -6.80
C VAL A 644 3.26 -29.19 -6.98
N THR A 645 4.03 -29.20 -5.89
CA THR A 645 5.44 -29.63 -5.91
C THR A 645 5.56 -31.10 -6.33
N ALA A 646 4.67 -31.98 -5.86
CA ALA A 646 4.65 -33.39 -6.25
C ALA A 646 4.32 -33.55 -7.74
N ARG A 647 3.32 -32.82 -8.26
CA ARG A 647 2.96 -32.82 -9.69
C ARG A 647 4.13 -32.42 -10.58
N VAL A 648 4.79 -31.30 -10.26
CA VAL A 648 5.99 -30.85 -11.02
C VAL A 648 7.11 -31.89 -10.94
N ARG A 649 7.35 -32.50 -9.76
CA ARG A 649 8.37 -33.55 -9.63
C ARG A 649 8.04 -34.80 -10.43
N MET A 650 6.77 -35.16 -10.55
CA MET A 650 6.33 -36.30 -11.35
C MET A 650 6.49 -36.02 -12.85
N ALA A 651 6.05 -34.86 -13.32
CA ALA A 651 6.29 -34.41 -14.69
C ALA A 651 7.80 -34.34 -15.00
N ALA A 652 8.60 -33.77 -14.10
CA ALA A 652 10.05 -33.69 -14.25
C ALA A 652 10.69 -35.08 -14.45
N ARG A 653 10.29 -36.07 -13.65
CA ARG A 653 10.75 -37.45 -13.80
C ARG A 653 10.35 -38.07 -15.14
N ARG A 654 9.12 -37.81 -15.61
CA ARG A 654 8.63 -38.31 -16.91
C ARG A 654 9.44 -37.75 -18.08
N HIS A 655 9.82 -36.48 -18.01
CA HIS A 655 10.57 -35.77 -19.06
C HIS A 655 12.09 -35.78 -18.84
N GLY A 656 12.61 -36.62 -17.94
CA GLY A 656 14.05 -36.80 -17.74
C GLY A 656 14.76 -35.62 -17.06
N LEU A 657 14.03 -34.69 -16.43
CA LEU A 657 14.62 -33.61 -15.64
C LEU A 657 14.95 -34.11 -14.24
N HIS A 658 16.22 -33.95 -13.84
CA HIS A 658 16.66 -34.33 -12.51
C HIS A 658 16.46 -33.20 -11.50
N ARG A 659 16.42 -33.59 -10.22
CA ARG A 659 16.35 -32.63 -9.12
C ARG A 659 17.60 -31.74 -9.21
N PRO A 660 17.48 -30.40 -9.09
CA PRO A 660 18.68 -29.57 -9.04
C PRO A 660 19.51 -30.05 -7.87
N ASP A 661 20.78 -30.36 -8.12
CA ASP A 661 21.72 -30.53 -7.02
C ASP A 661 21.63 -29.28 -6.18
N THR A 662 21.35 -29.47 -4.88
CA THR A 662 21.47 -28.40 -3.91
C THR A 662 22.84 -27.78 -4.15
N VAL A 663 22.92 -26.45 -4.26
CA VAL A 663 24.19 -25.73 -4.25
C VAL A 663 24.79 -25.89 -2.84
N GLN A 664 25.24 -27.10 -2.51
CA GLN A 664 26.33 -27.25 -1.59
C GLN A 664 27.57 -26.80 -2.36
N ALA A 665 28.45 -26.09 -1.65
CA ALA A 665 29.81 -25.93 -2.10
C ALA A 665 30.33 -27.34 -2.41
N ARG A 666 30.54 -27.65 -3.70
CA ARG A 666 31.40 -28.77 -4.02
C ARG A 666 32.73 -28.32 -3.45
N ARG A 667 33.20 -28.98 -2.37
CA ARG A 667 34.62 -28.90 -2.06
C ARG A 667 35.29 -29.32 -3.36
N LEU A 668 36.20 -28.48 -3.86
CA LEU A 668 37.21 -28.99 -4.78
C LEU A 668 37.70 -30.27 -4.12
N THR A 669 37.50 -31.40 -4.81
CA THR A 669 38.28 -32.58 -4.47
C THR A 669 39.71 -32.08 -4.58
N GLU A 670 40.41 -32.01 -3.43
CA GLU A 670 41.86 -31.83 -3.50
C GLU A 670 42.35 -32.87 -4.52
N PRO A 671 43.21 -32.48 -5.47
CA PRO A 671 43.68 -33.40 -6.49
C PRO A 671 44.12 -34.67 -5.78
N SER A 672 43.50 -35.79 -6.17
CA SER A 672 43.83 -37.10 -5.63
C SER A 672 45.34 -37.25 -5.73
N GLN A 673 46.01 -37.31 -4.58
CA GLN A 673 47.42 -37.70 -4.46
C GLN A 673 47.55 -39.19 -4.76
N HIS A 674 47.12 -39.60 -5.95
CA HIS A 674 47.33 -40.92 -6.53
C HIS A 674 47.76 -40.73 -7.97
N ASP A 675 48.92 -40.09 -8.13
CA ASP A 675 49.94 -40.63 -9.02
C ASP A 675 51.33 -40.14 -8.58
N SER A 676 51.81 -40.70 -7.47
CA SER A 676 53.25 -40.79 -7.20
C SER A 676 53.58 -42.27 -7.03
N ALA A 677 54.02 -42.82 -8.16
CA ALA A 677 54.80 -44.02 -8.35
C ALA A 677 55.36 -44.71 -7.08
N GLN A 678 54.99 -45.99 -6.95
CA GLN A 678 55.86 -47.12 -6.61
C GLN A 678 57.07 -46.85 -5.68
N THR A 679 56.95 -47.21 -4.40
CA THR A 679 58.06 -47.90 -3.70
C THR A 679 57.51 -48.81 -2.58
N ARG A 680 58.09 -50.01 -2.47
CA ARG A 680 57.68 -51.17 -1.63
C ARG A 680 57.80 -50.92 -0.11
N PRO A 681 57.09 -51.71 0.73
CA PRO A 681 57.05 -51.54 2.18
C PRO A 681 58.29 -52.09 2.88
N LEU A 682 58.70 -51.44 3.97
CA LEU A 682 59.57 -52.02 4.99
C LEU A 682 58.92 -51.86 6.38
N THR A 683 59.00 -52.97 7.09
CA THR A 683 58.45 -53.43 8.37
C THR A 683 58.74 -52.54 9.60
N GLU A 684 57.82 -52.59 10.57
CA GLU A 684 57.86 -52.12 11.99
C GLU A 684 59.11 -52.61 12.79
N PRO A 685 59.41 -52.22 14.08
CA PRO A 685 58.50 -51.71 15.15
C PRO A 685 59.06 -50.71 16.21
N SER A 686 58.18 -50.27 17.16
CA SER A 686 58.36 -50.19 18.64
C SER A 686 58.04 -48.84 19.33
N GLN A 687 57.25 -48.92 20.41
CA GLN A 687 56.80 -47.88 21.39
C GLN A 687 57.94 -47.38 22.34
N PRO A 688 57.75 -46.66 23.50
CA PRO A 688 56.53 -46.11 24.18
C PRO A 688 56.66 -44.73 24.91
N ASP A 689 55.53 -44.33 25.51
CA ASP A 689 55.31 -43.57 26.77
C ASP A 689 55.76 -42.10 26.94
N SER A 690 54.81 -41.21 27.27
CA SER A 690 54.49 -40.91 28.69
C SER A 690 53.47 -39.76 28.84
N ALA A 691 52.68 -39.88 29.91
CA ALA A 691 51.54 -39.07 30.31
C ALA A 691 51.91 -37.68 30.87
N GLN A 692 50.94 -36.74 30.92
CA GLN A 692 50.40 -36.21 32.18
C GLN A 692 49.27 -35.16 32.02
N ALA A 693 48.17 -35.46 32.71
CA ALA A 693 47.28 -34.63 33.55
C ALA A 693 46.66 -33.28 33.08
N ARG A 694 45.32 -33.30 33.02
CA ARG A 694 44.31 -32.21 33.16
C ARG A 694 44.39 -31.49 34.53
N PRO A 695 43.81 -30.26 34.71
CA PRO A 695 42.39 -30.11 35.13
C PRO A 695 41.65 -28.85 34.61
N ARG A 696 40.46 -28.59 35.18
CA ARG A 696 39.25 -27.93 34.65
C ARG A 696 39.03 -26.47 35.12
N ARG A 697 38.31 -25.71 34.26
CA ARG A 697 37.30 -24.60 34.42
C ARG A 697 37.25 -23.64 35.64
N GLY A 698 37.15 -22.34 35.27
CA GLY A 698 36.24 -21.27 35.78
C GLY A 698 36.85 -20.27 36.78
N PRO A 699 36.29 -19.04 37.01
CA PRO A 699 35.19 -18.26 36.37
C PRO A 699 35.58 -16.78 35.99
N GLU A 700 34.60 -15.98 35.55
CA GLU A 700 34.66 -14.56 35.06
C GLU A 700 35.27 -13.51 36.03
N PRO A 701 35.52 -12.25 35.56
CA PRO A 701 34.51 -11.18 35.77
C PRO A 701 34.43 -10.08 34.67
N SER A 702 33.26 -9.44 34.55
CA SER A 702 33.06 -8.07 34.02
C SER A 702 33.40 -7.04 35.13
N PRO A 703 33.77 -5.74 34.88
CA PRO A 703 32.85 -4.72 34.32
C PRO A 703 33.49 -3.51 33.56
N GLY A 704 32.64 -2.71 32.89
CA GLY A 704 32.73 -1.25 32.96
C GLY A 704 33.12 -0.43 31.71
N GLY A 705 32.12 0.24 31.12
CA GLY A 705 32.18 1.71 30.97
C GLY A 705 32.69 2.35 29.67
N GLY A 706 31.76 2.68 28.75
CA GLY A 706 31.64 4.02 28.15
C GLY A 706 32.48 4.39 26.92
N SER A 707 31.82 4.56 25.77
CA SER A 707 31.69 5.87 25.07
C SER A 707 31.11 5.69 23.66
N ARG A 708 30.14 6.55 23.33
CA ARG A 708 29.44 6.71 22.04
C ARG A 708 30.39 7.13 20.91
N ALA A 709 30.11 6.66 19.69
CA ALA A 709 30.09 7.48 18.47
C ALA A 709 29.51 6.68 17.27
N ASP A 710 28.30 7.10 16.85
CA ASP A 710 27.74 7.17 15.50
C ASP A 710 28.04 6.07 14.45
N GLN A 711 27.03 5.23 14.21
CA GLN A 711 26.85 4.54 12.93
C GLN A 711 25.38 4.55 12.50
N LEU A 712 25.02 5.55 11.70
CA LEU A 712 23.85 5.53 10.82
C LEU A 712 24.14 4.55 9.66
N THR A 713 23.54 3.36 9.75
CA THR A 713 23.45 2.41 8.64
C THR A 713 21.98 2.33 8.26
N LEU A 714 21.60 3.00 7.17
CA LEU A 714 20.23 2.99 6.64
C LEU A 714 20.05 1.75 5.75
N LEU A 715 18.97 1.03 6.06
CA LEU A 715 18.54 -0.29 5.58
C LEU A 715 18.06 -0.29 4.12
#